data_AF-A0A355MA33-F1
#
_entry.id   AF-A0A355MA33-F1
#
_cell.length_a   1.000
_cell.length_b   1.000
_cell.length_c   1.000
_cell.angle_alpha   90.00
_cell.angle_beta   90.00
_cell.angle_gamma   90.00
#
_symmetry.space_group_name_H-M   'P 1'
#
loop_
_entity.id
_entity.type
_entity.pdbx_description
1 polymer ?
#
loop_
_entity_poly.entity_id
_entity_poly.type
_entity_poly.pdbx_seq_one_letter_code
_entity_poly.pdbx_strand_id
1 'polypeptide(L)'
;MYQLEERILFDGVGLYSNDNSPLISADLSPGNVLVVSDIIKDSGIVSDRTSADSFAVSGIQESNSGMNYSDILGTGDASADFKVTIEDNQKDVVFIDSSVRDTEQITSSINSNADVVFLNSSESGVEQIGQYLSANSGVNAIHIVSEGNYAQIMLGKDVITARNIDQYREAIASWQPHLTSGADILFYGCDIAKDALGQGVLGKVADWTGADVAASTDTTGLQGDWDLEYSTGNIETASITVHSYDHNLATYTVTKITDNGNIDTAGSLSWAIAQSNASGEIDDTIGFNLSSGNTVTVSGELPAIADDVVIEGSDTVVAFEGENSALTINDGIDSSQIKVTLNDISLENASAENYPSVINHEDLTVTASSIDGVEYVYARIPNADLTPKVLLVSSALEDVDDLVAAAKDNVIVLQYNPATTDMTELSGMVENALNGRKASSIAFATHSSGENQFYLTGSETVSYNSTLSDTNQQEFWKSIGARIAEGGRIDLLACNLAEGNIGSILMAELEAVSGVNVAASTDATGNPENGGNWTLETDNISSDIYFNSEALKYYSELMGASPTFAGYDISSDSQNSTSIAFGDLNNDGFLDIAVANYAQVNRYYLSLGAAGGYAAGVNISEVAQNSQSIALGDLNNDGFL
;
A
#
# COMPACT_ATOMS: atom_id res chain seq x y z
N MET A 1 20.76 65.24 50.48
CA MET A 1 19.77 64.17 50.62
C MET A 1 18.85 64.34 49.43
N TYR A 2 19.11 63.59 48.34
CA TYR A 2 18.27 63.66 47.14
C TYR A 2 16.97 62.93 47.48
N GLN A 3 15.84 63.63 47.45
CA GLN A 3 14.54 62.97 47.47
C GLN A 3 14.34 62.35 46.09
N LEU A 4 14.12 61.04 46.06
CA LEU A 4 13.69 60.32 44.87
C LEU A 4 12.24 60.73 44.59
N GLU A 5 11.93 61.08 43.35
CA GLU A 5 10.55 61.25 42.90
C GLU A 5 9.81 59.90 42.98
N GLU A 6 8.58 59.92 43.49
CA GLU A 6 7.70 58.76 43.44
C GLU A 6 7.32 58.47 41.98
N ARG A 7 7.57 57.24 41.53
CA ARG A 7 7.26 56.77 40.17
C ARG A 7 6.43 55.49 40.29
N ILE A 8 5.53 55.30 39.34
CA ILE A 8 4.73 54.08 39.20
C ILE A 8 5.31 53.32 38.00
N LEU A 9 5.69 52.07 38.21
CA LEU A 9 6.16 51.16 37.17
C LEU A 9 4.99 50.26 36.73
N PHE A 10 4.83 50.09 35.42
CA PHE A 10 3.86 49.19 34.81
C PHE A 10 4.63 48.13 34.03
N ASP A 11 4.53 46.87 34.47
CA ASP A 11 5.24 45.73 33.86
C ASP A 11 4.33 44.85 33.00
N GLY A 12 3.08 45.28 32.79
CA GLY A 12 2.07 44.52 32.06
C GLY A 12 1.33 43.47 32.90
N VAL A 13 1.66 43.30 34.20
CA VAL A 13 1.04 42.29 35.08
C VAL A 13 0.56 42.87 36.42
N GLY A 14 1.04 44.05 36.86
CA GLY A 14 0.51 44.73 38.04
C GLY A 14 0.98 46.18 38.24
N LEU A 15 0.36 46.89 39.21
CA LEU A 15 0.79 48.21 39.68
C LEU A 15 1.65 48.05 40.95
N TYR A 16 2.89 48.55 40.90
CA TYR A 16 3.85 48.43 41.99
C TYR A 16 4.37 49.80 42.45
N SER A 17 4.65 49.95 43.74
CA SER A 17 5.40 51.08 44.27
C SER A 17 6.89 50.99 43.92
N ASN A 18 7.62 52.10 44.06
CA ASN A 18 9.06 52.19 43.84
C ASN A 18 9.93 51.18 44.62
N ASP A 19 9.38 50.54 45.65
CA ASP A 19 10.03 49.50 46.45
C ASP A 19 9.58 48.07 46.08
N ASN A 20 8.91 47.90 44.94
CA ASN A 20 8.36 46.64 44.43
C ASN A 20 7.23 46.04 45.29
N SER A 21 6.58 46.83 46.15
CA SER A 21 5.38 46.39 46.86
C SER A 21 4.14 46.49 45.96
N PRO A 22 3.25 45.48 45.92
CA PRO A 22 2.04 45.53 45.11
C PRO A 22 1.03 46.54 45.67
N LEU A 23 0.57 47.45 44.81
CA LEU A 23 -0.42 48.49 45.13
C LEU A 23 -1.82 48.02 44.72
N ILE A 24 -2.41 47.12 45.52
CA ILE A 24 -3.79 46.61 45.42
C ILE A 24 -4.06 45.68 44.22
N SER A 25 -4.85 44.62 44.46
CA SER A 25 -5.41 43.73 43.44
C SER A 25 -6.58 44.41 42.72
N ALA A 26 -6.30 45.15 41.64
CA ALA A 26 -7.34 45.55 40.70
C ALA A 26 -7.69 44.37 39.77
N ASP A 27 -8.95 44.23 39.38
CA ASP A 27 -9.40 43.25 38.39
C ASP A 27 -8.92 43.69 37.00
N LEU A 28 -7.94 42.97 36.46
CA LEU A 28 -7.29 43.27 35.17
C LEU A 28 -7.97 42.53 34.00
N SER A 29 -9.19 42.04 34.18
CA SER A 29 -9.94 41.38 33.09
C SER A 29 -10.17 42.32 31.89
N PRO A 30 -10.14 41.78 30.64
CA PRO A 30 -10.35 42.56 29.42
C PRO A 30 -11.69 43.33 29.42
N GLY A 31 -11.70 44.54 28.86
CA GLY A 31 -12.88 45.40 28.81
C GLY A 31 -13.12 46.30 30.04
N ASN A 32 -12.35 46.12 31.12
CA ASN A 32 -12.36 47.04 32.25
C ASN A 32 -11.64 48.35 31.93
N VAL A 33 -12.24 49.47 32.35
CA VAL A 33 -11.62 50.80 32.28
C VAL A 33 -11.07 51.14 33.65
N LEU A 34 -9.74 51.13 33.78
CA LEU A 34 -9.09 51.56 35.01
C LEU A 34 -8.99 53.09 35.03
N VAL A 35 -9.62 53.70 36.03
CA VAL A 35 -9.49 55.13 36.31
C VAL A 35 -8.40 55.31 37.35
N VAL A 36 -7.22 55.76 36.89
CA VAL A 36 -6.00 55.87 37.72
C VAL A 36 -6.22 56.74 38.97
N SER A 37 -7.12 57.73 38.91
CA SER A 37 -7.43 58.61 40.05
C SER A 37 -8.19 57.94 41.20
N ASP A 38 -8.87 56.82 40.96
CA ASP A 38 -9.59 56.08 42.02
C ASP A 38 -8.68 55.07 42.73
N ILE A 39 -7.70 54.49 42.03
CA ILE A 39 -6.67 53.59 42.60
C ILE A 39 -5.75 54.35 43.58
N ILE A 40 -5.48 55.63 43.30
CA ILE A 40 -4.66 56.51 44.14
C ILE A 40 -5.39 56.91 45.44
N LYS A 41 -6.74 56.92 45.47
CA LYS A 41 -7.51 57.24 46.69
C LYS A 41 -7.55 56.08 47.68
N ASP A 42 -7.66 54.85 47.19
CA ASP A 42 -7.82 53.65 48.05
C ASP A 42 -6.49 53.12 48.61
N SER A 43 -5.35 53.48 48.00
CA SER A 43 -4.01 53.09 48.47
C SER A 43 -3.52 53.86 49.70
N GLY A 44 -4.28 54.88 50.17
CA GLY A 44 -3.93 55.67 51.35
C GLY A 44 -2.68 56.56 51.18
N ILE A 45 -2.17 56.70 49.96
CA ILE A 45 -0.90 57.40 49.65
C ILE A 45 -1.06 58.94 49.64
N VAL A 46 -2.28 59.49 49.60
CA VAL A 46 -2.48 60.95 49.51
C VAL A 46 -3.13 61.53 50.76
N SER A 47 -2.31 62.08 51.67
CA SER A 47 -2.76 63.14 52.57
C SER A 47 -2.45 64.50 51.94
N ASP A 48 -3.50 65.13 51.41
CA ASP A 48 -3.67 66.58 51.27
C ASP A 48 -2.54 67.35 50.55
N ARG A 49 -2.53 67.36 49.21
CA ARG A 49 -1.81 68.40 48.43
C ARG A 49 -2.57 68.84 47.17
N THR A 50 -3.10 70.05 47.24
CA THR A 50 -3.58 70.86 46.12
C THR A 50 -2.41 71.57 45.42
N SER A 51 -1.68 70.89 44.53
CA SER A 51 -0.85 71.56 43.52
C SER A 51 -0.34 70.55 42.49
N ALA A 52 -0.50 70.91 41.23
CA ALA A 52 -0.07 70.17 40.06
C ALA A 52 1.44 69.83 40.09
N ASP A 53 1.76 68.59 40.44
CA ASP A 53 3.03 67.96 40.10
C ASP A 53 2.73 66.79 39.16
N SER A 54 3.34 66.83 37.98
CA SER A 54 3.15 65.91 36.86
C SER A 54 3.71 64.52 37.19
N PHE A 55 2.89 63.48 37.10
CA PHE A 55 3.37 62.09 37.07
C PHE A 55 4.04 61.83 35.71
N ALA A 56 5.33 61.45 35.73
CA ALA A 56 6.04 61.01 34.53
C ALA A 56 6.02 59.48 34.45
N VAL A 57 5.29 58.93 33.48
CA VAL A 57 5.34 57.51 33.12
C VAL A 57 6.52 57.32 32.17
N SER A 58 7.56 56.60 32.61
CA SER A 58 8.66 56.18 31.74
C SER A 58 8.70 54.66 31.69
N GLY A 59 8.49 54.06 30.51
CA GLY A 59 8.59 52.61 30.36
C GLY A 59 7.82 51.97 29.20
N ILE A 60 7.05 52.72 28.41
CA ILE A 60 6.36 52.14 27.24
C ILE A 60 7.42 51.86 26.16
N GLN A 61 7.81 50.59 25.99
CA GLN A 61 8.39 50.14 24.72
C GLN A 61 7.26 50.10 23.69
N GLU A 62 7.52 50.66 22.50
CA GLU A 62 6.59 50.75 21.39
C GLU A 62 5.96 49.38 21.07
N SER A 63 4.68 49.21 21.39
CA SER A 63 3.81 48.27 20.68
C SER A 63 2.91 49.09 19.76
N ASN A 64 3.24 49.07 18.46
CA ASN A 64 2.49 49.38 17.23
C ASN A 64 1.13 50.11 17.27
N SER A 65 0.90 51.04 18.19
CA SER A 65 -0.20 51.99 18.18
C SER A 65 0.40 53.34 17.82
N GLY A 66 0.02 53.89 16.67
CA GLY A 66 0.66 55.05 16.03
C GLY A 66 0.50 56.40 16.75
N MET A 67 0.76 56.50 18.06
CA MET A 67 0.84 57.76 18.80
C MET A 67 2.31 58.12 19.08
N ASN A 68 2.72 59.31 18.63
CA ASN A 68 4.07 59.82 18.86
C ASN A 68 4.23 60.31 20.31
N TYR A 69 5.41 60.08 20.89
CA TYR A 69 5.83 60.55 22.22
C TYR A 69 5.67 62.08 22.42
N SER A 70 5.59 62.86 21.34
CA SER A 70 5.39 64.31 21.35
C SER A 70 3.94 64.77 21.58
N ASP A 71 2.95 63.91 21.38
CA ASP A 71 1.54 64.26 21.59
C ASP A 71 1.15 64.23 23.08
N ILE A 72 2.02 63.68 23.94
CA ILE A 72 1.81 63.47 25.38
C ILE A 72 2.15 64.73 26.22
N LEU A 73 2.91 65.70 25.69
CA LEU A 73 3.31 66.91 26.44
C LEU A 73 2.66 68.22 25.93
N GLY A 74 1.59 68.11 25.14
CA GLY A 74 0.87 69.27 24.63
C GLY A 74 -0.44 69.55 25.37
N THR A 75 -0.49 70.68 26.08
CA THR A 75 -1.69 71.38 26.61
C THR A 75 -2.21 70.97 28.01
N GLY A 76 -1.60 71.54 29.04
CA GLY A 76 -2.24 72.62 29.82
C GLY A 76 -3.60 72.42 30.50
N ASP A 77 -4.12 71.22 30.73
CA ASP A 77 -5.32 71.02 31.55
C ASP A 77 -5.20 69.84 32.53
N ALA A 78 -5.09 70.15 33.82
CA ALA A 78 -4.89 69.22 34.91
C ALA A 78 -6.22 68.59 35.39
N SER A 79 -6.97 67.97 34.47
CA SER A 79 -8.18 67.21 34.79
C SER A 79 -8.45 65.99 33.89
N ALA A 80 -7.51 65.61 33.03
CA ALA A 80 -7.66 64.41 32.21
C ALA A 80 -7.44 63.15 33.05
N ASP A 81 -8.52 62.54 33.56
CA ASP A 81 -8.50 61.16 34.03
C ASP A 81 -7.95 60.26 32.92
N PHE A 82 -6.78 59.68 33.15
CA PHE A 82 -6.17 58.73 32.21
C PHE A 82 -6.97 57.43 32.25
N LYS A 83 -7.75 57.19 31.20
CA LYS A 83 -8.46 55.93 30.98
C LYS A 83 -7.53 54.99 30.23
N VAL A 84 -7.06 53.95 30.91
CA VAL A 84 -6.45 52.80 30.24
C VAL A 84 -7.59 51.87 29.87
N THR A 85 -7.87 51.77 28.57
CA THR A 85 -8.66 50.66 28.04
C THR A 85 -7.68 49.50 27.86
N ILE A 86 -7.90 48.39 28.57
CA ILE A 86 -7.23 47.13 28.24
C ILE A 86 -7.92 46.62 26.98
N GLU A 87 -7.32 46.88 25.82
CA GLU A 87 -7.80 46.34 24.55
C GLU A 87 -7.59 44.83 24.56
N ASP A 88 -8.69 44.10 24.39
CA ASP A 88 -8.70 42.65 24.21
C ASP A 88 -8.21 42.35 22.80
N ASN A 89 -6.91 42.12 22.68
CA ASN A 89 -6.33 41.67 21.43
C ASN A 89 -6.24 40.15 21.49
N GLN A 90 -7.39 39.46 21.52
CA GLN A 90 -7.50 38.00 21.47
C GLN A 90 -6.73 37.49 20.26
N LYS A 91 -5.54 36.95 20.50
CA LYS A 91 -4.73 36.33 19.47
C LYS A 91 -5.01 34.84 19.49
N ASP A 92 -5.99 34.46 18.69
CA ASP A 92 -6.35 33.06 18.49
C ASP A 92 -5.61 32.51 17.27
N VAL A 93 -5.17 31.26 17.36
CA VAL A 93 -4.55 30.55 16.24
C VAL A 93 -5.28 29.24 16.01
N VAL A 94 -5.58 28.96 14.74
CA VAL A 94 -6.15 27.69 14.29
C VAL A 94 -5.11 26.92 13.51
N PHE A 95 -4.65 25.82 14.08
CA PHE A 95 -3.85 24.83 13.39
C PHE A 95 -4.77 23.82 12.71
N ILE A 96 -4.58 23.59 11.41
CA ILE A 96 -5.30 22.58 10.64
C ILE A 96 -4.27 21.60 10.11
N ASP A 97 -4.42 20.33 10.47
CA ASP A 97 -3.58 19.28 9.91
C ASP A 97 -3.84 19.15 8.40
N SER A 98 -2.79 19.05 7.57
CA SER A 98 -2.96 18.93 6.12
C SER A 98 -3.63 17.63 5.67
N SER A 99 -3.77 16.64 6.57
CA SER A 99 -4.58 15.43 6.32
C SER A 99 -6.09 15.68 6.39
N VAL A 100 -6.52 16.76 7.05
CA VAL A 100 -7.94 17.12 7.16
C VAL A 100 -8.48 17.50 5.80
N ARG A 101 -9.66 16.96 5.46
CA ARG A 101 -10.31 17.15 4.16
C ARG A 101 -11.05 18.48 4.10
N ASP A 102 -11.32 18.94 2.88
CA ASP A 102 -12.15 20.13 2.58
C ASP A 102 -11.93 21.31 3.54
N THR A 103 -10.66 21.60 3.83
CA THR A 103 -10.27 22.63 4.80
C THR A 103 -10.79 24.01 4.43
N GLU A 104 -11.21 24.24 3.19
CA GLU A 104 -11.95 25.43 2.76
C GLU A 104 -13.29 25.59 3.49
N GLN A 105 -14.03 24.50 3.74
CA GLN A 105 -15.29 24.52 4.49
C GLN A 105 -15.04 24.91 5.95
N ILE A 106 -13.97 24.38 6.55
CA ILE A 106 -13.55 24.69 7.92
C ILE A 106 -13.06 26.13 8.01
N THR A 107 -12.13 26.55 7.15
CA THR A 107 -11.57 27.91 7.16
C THR A 107 -12.61 28.99 6.88
N SER A 108 -13.67 28.68 6.12
CA SER A 108 -14.80 29.60 5.92
C SER A 108 -15.62 29.88 7.19
N SER A 109 -15.52 29.00 8.19
CA SER A 109 -16.21 29.11 9.48
C SER A 109 -15.38 29.77 10.59
N ILE A 110 -14.07 29.95 10.36
CA ILE A 110 -13.14 30.54 11.33
C ILE A 110 -13.33 32.06 11.36
N ASN A 111 -13.28 32.64 12.57
CA ASN A 111 -13.33 34.09 12.77
C ASN A 111 -12.16 34.77 12.04
N SER A 112 -12.43 35.86 11.31
CA SER A 112 -11.43 36.57 10.49
C SER A 112 -10.24 37.15 11.27
N ASN A 113 -10.29 37.15 12.59
CA ASN A 113 -9.22 37.66 13.46
C ASN A 113 -8.26 36.57 13.96
N ALA A 114 -8.53 35.30 13.69
CA ALA A 114 -7.64 34.19 14.06
C ALA A 114 -6.61 33.91 12.96
N ASP A 115 -5.37 33.63 13.35
CA ASP A 115 -4.33 33.19 12.42
C ASP A 115 -4.55 31.71 12.05
N VAL A 116 -4.62 31.37 10.77
CA VAL A 116 -4.75 29.96 10.31
C VAL A 116 -3.40 29.43 9.84
N VAL A 117 -3.00 28.27 10.37
CA VAL A 117 -1.70 27.63 10.09
C VAL A 117 -1.93 26.18 9.69
N PHE A 118 -1.43 25.77 8.53
CA PHE A 118 -1.48 24.38 8.09
C PHE A 118 -0.25 23.61 8.57
N LEU A 119 -0.47 22.47 9.23
CA LEU A 119 0.59 21.57 9.65
C LEU A 119 0.90 20.59 8.51
N ASN A 120 2.18 20.34 8.24
CA ASN A 120 2.60 19.31 7.30
C ASN A 120 2.43 17.92 7.94
N SER A 121 1.62 17.06 7.30
CA SER A 121 1.33 15.70 7.75
C SER A 121 2.56 14.78 7.86
N SER A 122 3.65 15.08 7.14
CA SER A 122 4.88 14.28 7.16
C SER A 122 5.90 14.69 8.25
N GLU A 123 5.62 15.75 9.00
CA GLU A 123 6.50 16.30 10.03
C GLU A 123 5.84 16.24 11.41
N SER A 124 6.59 16.43 12.50
CA SER A 124 6.01 16.45 13.85
C SER A 124 5.10 17.68 13.99
N GLY A 125 3.81 17.46 14.19
CA GLY A 125 2.85 18.56 14.39
C GLY A 125 3.08 19.27 15.72
N VAL A 126 3.50 18.54 16.76
CA VAL A 126 3.79 19.14 18.07
C VAL A 126 4.96 20.13 17.99
N GLU A 127 6.02 19.76 17.26
CA GLU A 127 7.17 20.64 17.03
C GLU A 127 6.81 21.83 16.15
N GLN A 128 6.00 21.64 15.09
CA GLN A 128 5.54 22.72 14.22
C GLN A 128 4.73 23.77 14.99
N ILE A 129 3.81 23.35 15.87
CA ILE A 129 3.06 24.26 16.75
C ILE A 129 4.02 25.04 17.65
N GLY A 130 4.96 24.35 18.31
CA GLY A 130 5.95 25.00 19.18
C GLY A 130 6.81 26.04 18.43
N GLN A 131 7.25 25.70 17.21
CA GLN A 131 7.99 26.61 16.35
C GLN A 131 7.17 27.86 16.00
N TYR A 132 5.90 27.69 15.63
CA TYR A 132 5.02 28.83 15.35
C TYR A 132 4.84 29.74 16.58
N LEU A 133 4.55 29.16 17.75
CA LEU A 133 4.34 29.90 19.00
C LEU A 133 5.60 30.65 19.47
N SER A 134 6.77 30.08 19.21
CA SER A 134 8.05 30.74 19.52
C SER A 134 8.25 32.06 18.76
N ALA A 135 7.67 32.16 17.56
CA ALA A 135 7.65 33.37 16.76
C ALA A 135 6.42 34.26 17.03
N ASN A 136 5.38 33.70 17.66
CA ASN A 136 4.06 34.30 17.84
C ASN A 136 3.55 34.10 19.28
N SER A 137 4.08 34.89 20.22
CA SER A 137 3.68 34.82 21.64
C SER A 137 2.45 35.67 21.97
N GLY A 138 1.91 35.48 23.17
CA GLY A 138 0.71 36.16 23.67
C GLY A 138 -0.57 35.57 23.08
N VAL A 139 -0.61 34.26 22.86
CA VAL A 139 -1.75 33.54 22.28
C VAL A 139 -2.80 33.26 23.35
N ASN A 140 -4.05 33.58 23.04
CA ASN A 140 -5.20 33.42 23.92
C ASN A 140 -5.88 32.06 23.75
N ALA A 141 -6.03 31.61 22.50
CA ALA A 141 -6.58 30.30 22.21
C ALA A 141 -5.79 29.61 21.10
N ILE A 142 -5.60 28.29 21.28
CA ILE A 142 -5.13 27.39 20.24
C ILE A 142 -6.29 26.48 19.87
N HIS A 143 -6.71 26.54 18.62
CA HIS A 143 -7.62 25.57 18.03
C HIS A 143 -6.81 24.60 17.18
N ILE A 144 -7.02 23.31 17.35
CA ILE A 144 -6.31 22.26 16.65
C ILE A 144 -7.35 21.38 15.97
N VAL A 145 -7.44 21.48 14.65
CA VAL A 145 -8.31 20.66 13.83
C VAL A 145 -7.46 19.57 13.19
N SER A 146 -7.69 18.34 13.59
CA SER A 146 -6.98 17.19 13.04
C SER A 146 -7.88 15.96 13.01
N GLU A 147 -7.45 14.95 12.26
CA GLU A 147 -8.06 13.64 12.37
C GLU A 147 -7.86 13.10 13.80
N GLY A 148 -8.91 12.53 14.37
CA GLY A 148 -8.92 11.99 15.73
C GLY A 148 -9.35 10.54 15.77
N ASN A 149 -9.02 9.83 16.84
CA ASN A 149 -9.69 8.58 17.17
C ASN A 149 -9.72 8.40 18.69
N TYR A 150 -10.32 7.32 19.16
CA TYR A 150 -10.42 6.92 20.55
C TYR A 150 -9.11 7.15 21.33
N ALA A 151 -9.13 8.11 22.25
CA ALA A 151 -8.04 8.41 23.18
C ALA A 151 -6.68 8.74 22.54
N GLN A 152 -6.67 9.26 21.29
CA GLN A 152 -5.45 9.71 20.62
C GLN A 152 -5.62 11.08 19.96
N ILE A 153 -4.53 11.84 19.93
CA ILE A 153 -4.42 13.11 19.20
C ILE A 153 -3.43 12.88 18.06
N MET A 154 -3.84 13.13 16.81
CA MET A 154 -2.94 13.07 15.66
C MET A 154 -2.55 14.48 15.23
N LEU A 155 -1.24 14.75 15.10
CA LEU A 155 -0.70 16.05 14.67
C LEU A 155 0.53 15.83 13.80
N GLY A 156 0.38 16.10 12.51
CA GLY A 156 1.35 15.73 11.52
C GLY A 156 1.58 14.21 11.52
N LYS A 157 2.83 13.80 11.67
CA LYS A 157 3.21 12.39 11.89
C LYS A 157 3.07 11.92 13.35
N ASP A 158 2.79 12.83 14.29
CA ASP A 158 2.75 12.50 15.71
C ASP A 158 1.39 11.86 16.06
N VAL A 159 1.44 10.66 16.62
CA VAL A 159 0.27 10.01 17.22
C VAL A 159 0.46 9.99 18.73
N ILE A 160 -0.28 10.83 19.45
CA ILE A 160 -0.14 11.05 20.89
C ILE A 160 -1.21 10.26 21.62
N THR A 161 -0.79 9.43 22.57
CA THR A 161 -1.66 8.58 23.39
C THR A 161 -1.24 8.64 24.86
N ALA A 162 -2.05 8.07 25.75
CA ALA A 162 -1.70 7.95 27.17
C ALA A 162 -0.37 7.21 27.43
N ARG A 163 0.10 6.39 26.47
CA ARG A 163 1.33 5.58 26.60
C ARG A 163 2.59 6.34 26.27
N ASN A 164 2.55 7.24 25.28
CA ASN A 164 3.73 7.91 24.75
C ASN A 164 3.74 9.43 24.99
N ILE A 165 2.66 10.03 25.50
CA ILE A 165 2.57 11.48 25.74
C ILE A 165 3.75 12.05 26.55
N ASP A 166 4.32 11.29 27.49
CA ASP A 166 5.49 11.73 28.27
C ASP A 166 6.73 11.98 27.41
N GLN A 167 6.83 11.38 26.22
CA GLN A 167 7.89 11.66 25.23
C GLN A 167 7.77 13.07 24.64
N TYR A 168 6.54 13.60 24.55
CA TYR A 168 6.25 14.93 24.03
C TYR A 168 6.28 16.02 25.10
N ARG A 169 6.57 15.67 26.36
CA ARG A 169 6.49 16.60 27.49
C ARG A 169 7.28 17.87 27.29
N GLU A 170 8.54 17.77 26.86
CA GLU A 170 9.39 18.94 26.66
C GLU A 170 8.87 19.84 25.54
N ALA A 171 8.41 19.24 24.43
CA ALA A 171 7.88 19.96 23.28
C ALA A 171 6.54 20.65 23.61
N ILE A 172 5.60 19.96 24.25
CA ILE A 172 4.30 20.54 24.65
C ILE A 172 4.49 21.60 25.74
N ALA A 173 5.34 21.35 26.75
CA ALA A 173 5.63 22.34 27.78
C ALA A 173 6.31 23.61 27.22
N SER A 174 7.00 23.50 26.07
CA SER A 174 7.59 24.67 25.40
C SER A 174 6.54 25.66 24.86
N TRP A 175 5.27 25.27 24.77
CA TRP A 175 4.18 26.16 24.37
C TRP A 175 3.85 27.16 25.47
N GLN A 176 3.96 26.76 26.75
CA GLN A 176 3.54 27.54 27.94
C GLN A 176 4.02 29.00 27.95
N PRO A 177 5.30 29.33 27.68
CA PRO A 177 5.80 30.72 27.76
C PRO A 177 5.19 31.65 26.71
N HIS A 178 4.52 31.10 25.70
CA HIS A 178 3.93 31.83 24.59
C HIS A 178 2.42 32.02 24.73
N LEU A 179 1.80 31.40 25.76
CA LEU A 179 0.38 31.49 26.06
C LEU A 179 0.09 32.59 27.09
N THR A 180 -1.09 33.22 27.00
CA THR A 180 -1.58 34.12 28.05
C THR A 180 -2.01 33.34 29.30
N SER A 181 -2.16 34.04 30.43
CA SER A 181 -2.78 33.45 31.62
C SER A 181 -4.26 33.17 31.34
N GLY A 182 -4.69 31.92 31.51
CA GLY A 182 -6.05 31.48 31.14
C GLY A 182 -6.21 31.28 29.64
N ALA A 183 -5.15 30.86 28.95
CA ALA A 183 -5.28 30.46 27.55
C ALA A 183 -6.02 29.12 27.43
N ASP A 184 -6.70 28.94 26.30
CA ASP A 184 -7.46 27.73 25.97
C ASP A 184 -6.77 26.91 24.86
N ILE A 185 -6.86 25.58 24.93
CA ILE A 185 -6.43 24.66 23.85
C ILE A 185 -7.58 23.71 23.51
N LEU A 186 -8.11 23.83 22.29
CA LEU A 186 -9.27 23.08 21.82
C LEU A 186 -8.85 22.10 20.74
N PHE A 187 -9.07 20.81 20.96
CA PHE A 187 -8.82 19.74 20.00
C PHE A 187 -10.13 19.31 19.33
N TYR A 188 -10.22 19.53 18.02
CA TYR A 188 -11.31 19.05 17.16
C TYR A 188 -10.84 17.80 16.45
N GLY A 189 -11.37 16.66 16.87
CA GLY A 189 -11.11 15.34 16.32
C GLY A 189 -11.98 14.31 17.03
N CYS A 190 -12.36 13.24 16.34
CA CYS A 190 -13.32 12.27 16.86
C CYS A 190 -12.81 11.55 18.12
N ASP A 191 -13.68 11.41 19.13
CA ASP A 191 -13.52 10.52 20.28
C ASP A 191 -12.25 10.73 21.15
N ILE A 192 -11.59 11.89 21.06
CA ILE A 192 -10.33 12.16 21.77
C ILE A 192 -10.49 12.02 23.29
N ALA A 193 -11.59 12.53 23.84
CA ALA A 193 -11.88 12.54 25.29
C ALA A 193 -12.88 11.47 25.74
N LYS A 194 -13.22 10.51 24.88
CA LYS A 194 -14.30 9.53 25.11
C LYS A 194 -14.16 8.76 26.43
N ASP A 195 -12.94 8.45 26.85
CA ASP A 195 -12.66 7.64 28.04
C ASP A 195 -11.59 8.23 28.97
N ALA A 196 -11.32 7.52 30.07
CA ALA A 196 -10.34 7.95 31.07
C ALA A 196 -8.89 8.03 30.53
N LEU A 197 -8.55 7.30 29.46
CA LEU A 197 -7.22 7.37 28.86
C LEU A 197 -7.07 8.66 28.07
N GLY A 198 -8.04 8.98 27.20
CA GLY A 198 -8.07 10.23 26.43
C GLY A 198 -8.11 11.46 27.33
N GLN A 199 -8.97 11.44 28.35
CA GLN A 199 -9.05 12.48 29.36
C GLN A 199 -7.73 12.65 30.13
N GLY A 200 -7.01 11.55 30.39
CA GLY A 200 -5.69 11.58 31.01
C GLY A 200 -4.60 12.21 30.13
N VAL A 201 -4.70 12.06 28.80
CA VAL A 201 -3.83 12.75 27.82
C VAL A 201 -4.06 14.26 27.90
N LEU A 202 -5.32 14.70 27.84
CA LEU A 202 -5.69 16.12 27.89
C LEU A 202 -5.28 16.76 29.23
N GLY A 203 -5.44 16.05 30.34
CA GLY A 203 -4.97 16.52 31.66
C GLY A 203 -3.46 16.78 31.70
N LYS A 204 -2.64 15.95 31.04
CA LYS A 204 -1.19 16.20 30.95
C LYS A 204 -0.87 17.41 30.08
N VAL A 205 -1.59 17.61 28.98
CA VAL A 205 -1.44 18.81 28.14
C VAL A 205 -1.76 20.05 28.98
N ALA A 206 -2.86 20.06 29.72
CA ALA A 206 -3.24 21.14 30.62
C ALA A 206 -2.16 21.40 31.69
N ASP A 207 -1.68 20.35 32.36
CA ASP A 207 -0.63 20.45 33.39
C ASP A 207 0.69 21.04 32.85
N TRP A 208 1.06 20.74 31.60
CA TRP A 208 2.34 21.16 31.03
C TRP A 208 2.29 22.53 30.37
N THR A 209 1.13 22.91 29.82
CA THR A 209 0.91 24.19 29.17
C THR A 209 0.38 25.27 30.13
N GLY A 210 -0.26 24.85 31.23
CA GLY A 210 -0.98 25.74 32.14
C GLY A 210 -2.28 26.31 31.55
N ALA A 211 -2.72 25.78 30.40
CA ALA A 211 -3.94 26.17 29.71
C ALA A 211 -5.10 25.26 30.10
N ASP A 212 -6.33 25.77 29.92
CA ASP A 212 -7.54 24.97 29.97
C ASP A 212 -7.70 24.25 28.62
N VAL A 213 -8.13 22.98 28.64
CA VAL A 213 -8.08 22.09 27.46
C VAL A 213 -9.43 21.45 27.24
N ALA A 214 -9.92 21.43 25.99
CA ALA A 214 -11.16 20.76 25.64
C ALA A 214 -11.03 19.88 24.39
N ALA A 215 -11.83 18.81 24.34
CA ALA A 215 -11.96 17.94 23.18
C ALA A 215 -13.31 17.21 23.16
N SER A 216 -13.67 16.65 22.00
CA SER A 216 -14.91 15.88 21.84
C SER A 216 -14.81 14.47 22.46
N THR A 217 -15.94 13.98 22.95
CA THR A 217 -16.16 12.63 23.50
C THR A 217 -16.89 11.69 22.53
N ASP A 218 -17.34 12.22 21.39
CA ASP A 218 -18.01 11.51 20.31
C ASP A 218 -17.45 11.90 18.93
N THR A 219 -18.18 11.56 17.86
CA THR A 219 -17.76 11.84 16.49
C THR A 219 -17.82 13.35 16.21
N THR A 220 -16.74 13.93 15.69
CA THR A 220 -16.70 15.32 15.23
C THR A 220 -16.86 15.40 13.70
N GLY A 221 -17.86 16.11 13.19
CA GLY A 221 -18.10 16.28 11.74
C GLY A 221 -19.46 15.76 11.24
N LEU A 222 -19.53 15.22 10.02
CA LEU A 222 -20.75 14.87 9.28
C LEU A 222 -21.75 14.04 10.09
N GLN A 223 -21.27 13.03 10.82
CA GLN A 223 -22.12 12.09 11.56
C GLN A 223 -22.24 12.40 13.05
N GLY A 224 -21.64 13.49 13.52
CA GLY A 224 -21.76 13.97 14.89
C GLY A 224 -21.92 15.49 14.92
N ASP A 225 -21.18 16.17 15.79
CA ASP A 225 -21.24 17.63 15.88
C ASP A 225 -19.83 18.25 16.03
N TRP A 226 -19.74 19.51 16.42
CA TRP A 226 -18.48 20.23 16.66
C TRP A 226 -18.36 20.69 18.11
N ASP A 227 -19.23 20.16 18.98
CA ASP A 227 -19.19 20.44 20.40
C ASP A 227 -18.00 19.71 21.03
N LEU A 228 -17.46 20.27 22.12
CA LEU A 228 -16.37 19.67 22.89
C LEU A 228 -16.90 19.40 24.29
N GLU A 229 -17.39 18.18 24.52
CA GLU A 229 -18.15 17.84 25.75
C GLU A 229 -17.24 17.70 26.97
N TYR A 230 -15.94 17.49 26.77
CA TYR A 230 -14.97 17.36 27.84
C TYR A 230 -14.04 18.56 27.90
N SER A 231 -13.86 19.11 29.11
CA SER A 231 -12.86 20.15 29.38
C SER A 231 -12.10 19.89 30.69
N THR A 232 -10.86 20.36 30.72
CA THR A 232 -10.09 20.60 31.94
C THR A 232 -10.09 22.10 32.21
N GLY A 233 -10.75 22.55 33.28
CA GLY A 233 -10.91 23.97 33.58
C GLY A 233 -12.11 24.61 32.86
N ASN A 234 -12.11 25.93 32.76
CA ASN A 234 -13.17 26.69 32.11
C ASN A 234 -12.71 27.07 30.71
N ILE A 235 -13.57 26.89 29.70
CA ILE A 235 -13.24 27.30 28.34
C ILE A 235 -13.92 28.64 28.07
N GLU A 236 -13.13 29.68 27.87
CA GLU A 236 -13.62 31.04 27.60
C GLU A 236 -13.72 31.35 26.10
N THR A 237 -12.86 30.72 25.29
CA THR A 237 -12.88 30.87 23.84
C THR A 237 -14.10 30.21 23.20
N ALA A 238 -14.55 30.78 22.09
CA ALA A 238 -15.66 30.21 21.33
C ALA A 238 -15.17 29.01 20.51
N SER A 239 -15.91 27.90 20.54
CA SER A 239 -15.61 26.74 19.68
C SER A 239 -15.86 27.05 18.21
N ILE A 240 -15.09 26.40 17.33
CA ILE A 240 -15.36 26.35 15.89
C ILE A 240 -16.58 25.46 15.66
N THR A 241 -17.53 25.91 14.83
CA THR A 241 -18.69 25.10 14.42
C THR A 241 -18.87 25.17 12.91
N VAL A 242 -18.69 24.03 12.24
CA VAL A 242 -18.83 23.92 10.78
C VAL A 242 -20.18 23.30 10.44
N HIS A 243 -21.08 24.08 9.83
CA HIS A 243 -22.48 23.68 9.59
C HIS A 243 -22.70 22.85 8.31
N SER A 244 -21.66 22.65 7.51
CA SER A 244 -21.71 21.93 6.24
C SER A 244 -20.36 21.27 5.97
N TYR A 245 -19.78 20.65 7.00
CA TYR A 245 -18.59 19.83 6.82
C TYR A 245 -19.03 18.46 6.33
N ASP A 246 -18.57 18.09 5.13
CA ASP A 246 -19.01 16.87 4.46
C ASP A 246 -18.29 15.60 4.95
N HIS A 247 -17.39 15.69 5.95
CA HIS A 247 -16.57 14.56 6.44
C HIS A 247 -16.62 14.40 7.96
N ASN A 248 -16.13 13.27 8.50
CA ASN A 248 -15.80 13.13 9.92
C ASN A 248 -14.30 13.33 10.13
N LEU A 249 -13.89 13.86 11.29
CA LEU A 249 -12.48 13.97 11.68
C LEU A 249 -11.98 12.66 12.34
N ALA A 250 -12.07 11.53 11.62
CA ALA A 250 -11.78 10.18 12.14
C ALA A 250 -10.76 9.38 11.30
N THR A 251 -9.85 8.63 11.98
CA THR A 251 -9.12 7.48 11.40
C THR A 251 -9.51 6.17 12.09
N TYR A 252 -9.55 5.05 11.37
CA TYR A 252 -9.89 3.75 11.97
C TYR A 252 -8.64 3.03 12.49
N THR A 253 -8.36 3.11 13.79
CA THR A 253 -7.09 2.63 14.36
C THR A 253 -7.19 1.26 15.03
N VAL A 254 -6.31 0.34 14.61
CA VAL A 254 -6.09 -0.96 15.25
C VAL A 254 -5.13 -0.79 16.44
N THR A 255 -5.58 -1.13 17.63
CA THR A 255 -4.84 -1.02 18.90
C THR A 255 -4.72 -2.34 19.65
N LYS A 256 -5.36 -3.40 19.15
CA LYS A 256 -5.34 -4.75 19.71
C LYS A 256 -4.48 -5.68 18.88
N ILE A 257 -3.76 -6.54 19.58
CA ILE A 257 -2.89 -7.59 19.00
C ILE A 257 -3.62 -8.92 18.80
N THR A 258 -4.91 -9.00 19.11
CA THR A 258 -5.73 -10.20 18.93
C THR A 258 -7.07 -9.82 18.31
N ASP A 259 -7.45 -10.54 17.27
CA ASP A 259 -8.72 -10.40 16.57
C ASP A 259 -9.37 -11.78 16.39
N ASN A 260 -10.68 -11.86 16.60
CA ASN A 260 -11.48 -13.07 16.47
C ASN A 260 -12.64 -12.92 15.48
N GLY A 261 -12.60 -11.90 14.62
CA GLY A 261 -13.65 -11.61 13.64
C GLY A 261 -14.83 -10.79 14.19
N ASN A 262 -14.85 -10.48 15.49
CA ASN A 262 -15.97 -9.74 16.09
C ASN A 262 -15.88 -8.24 15.79
N ILE A 263 -16.71 -7.78 14.86
CA ILE A 263 -16.81 -6.38 14.43
C ILE A 263 -17.19 -5.40 15.55
N ASP A 264 -17.77 -5.85 16.67
CA ASP A 264 -18.11 -4.97 17.80
C ASP A 264 -16.91 -4.71 18.74
N THR A 265 -15.76 -5.32 18.46
CA THR A 265 -14.58 -5.23 19.32
C THR A 265 -13.72 -4.02 18.96
N ALA A 266 -14.10 -2.84 19.47
CA ALA A 266 -13.36 -1.59 19.23
C ALA A 266 -11.83 -1.75 19.36
N GLY A 267 -11.09 -1.20 18.39
CA GLY A 267 -9.64 -1.29 18.29
C GLY A 267 -9.08 -2.59 17.70
N SER A 268 -9.93 -3.53 17.26
CA SER A 268 -9.48 -4.69 16.46
C SER A 268 -9.48 -4.36 14.95
N LEU A 269 -8.84 -5.19 14.13
CA LEU A 269 -8.81 -5.04 12.68
C LEU A 269 -10.20 -5.26 12.06
N SER A 270 -10.95 -6.26 12.53
CA SER A 270 -12.33 -6.52 12.14
C SER A 270 -13.25 -5.32 12.38
N TRP A 271 -13.09 -4.67 13.54
CA TRP A 271 -13.84 -3.45 13.83
C TRP A 271 -13.45 -2.32 12.87
N ALA A 272 -12.15 -2.10 12.64
CA ALA A 272 -11.67 -1.02 11.78
C ALA A 272 -12.17 -1.17 10.32
N ILE A 273 -12.11 -2.39 9.77
CA ILE A 273 -12.64 -2.69 8.43
C ILE A 273 -14.16 -2.47 8.39
N ALA A 274 -14.89 -2.93 9.41
CA ALA A 274 -16.34 -2.75 9.47
C ALA A 274 -16.76 -1.27 9.56
N GLN A 275 -15.96 -0.43 10.23
CA GLN A 275 -16.22 1.00 10.27
C GLN A 275 -15.93 1.67 8.93
N SER A 276 -14.84 1.31 8.27
CA SER A 276 -14.50 1.79 6.93
C SER A 276 -15.61 1.45 5.93
N ASN A 277 -16.01 0.19 5.84
CA ASN A 277 -17.11 -0.21 4.95
C ASN A 277 -18.45 0.50 5.23
N ALA A 278 -18.66 1.01 6.45
CA ALA A 278 -19.89 1.69 6.85
C ALA A 278 -19.84 3.21 6.61
N SER A 279 -18.68 3.76 6.24
CA SER A 279 -18.47 5.19 6.01
C SER A 279 -19.24 5.65 4.75
N GLY A 280 -19.18 4.86 3.67
CA GLY A 280 -19.65 5.24 2.34
C GLY A 280 -18.76 6.30 1.67
N GLU A 281 -17.52 6.43 2.13
CA GLU A 281 -16.53 7.43 1.71
C GLU A 281 -15.44 6.79 0.84
N ILE A 282 -14.97 7.52 -0.17
CA ILE A 282 -14.09 6.99 -1.22
C ILE A 282 -12.58 6.95 -0.88
N ASP A 283 -12.16 7.17 0.37
CA ASP A 283 -10.75 7.34 0.74
C ASP A 283 -10.44 6.98 2.21
N ASP A 284 -11.07 5.96 2.79
CA ASP A 284 -10.87 5.67 4.22
C ASP A 284 -9.42 5.31 4.58
N THR A 285 -9.01 5.55 5.83
CA THR A 285 -7.69 5.11 6.32
C THR A 285 -7.81 4.28 7.59
N ILE A 286 -7.29 3.05 7.52
CA ILE A 286 -7.08 2.16 8.66
C ILE A 286 -5.61 2.24 9.08
N GLY A 287 -5.35 2.67 10.31
CA GLY A 287 -3.98 2.77 10.86
C GLY A 287 -3.71 1.76 11.97
N PHE A 288 -2.44 1.49 12.27
CA PHE A 288 -2.03 0.64 13.41
C PHE A 288 -1.29 1.47 14.46
N ASN A 289 -1.73 1.36 15.71
CA ASN A 289 -1.10 2.00 16.86
C ASN A 289 -0.78 0.95 17.94
N LEU A 290 0.30 0.22 17.67
CA LEU A 290 0.79 -0.87 18.51
C LEU A 290 2.23 -0.58 18.93
N SER A 291 2.69 -1.17 20.04
CA SER A 291 4.11 -1.09 20.37
C SER A 291 4.94 -1.77 19.28
N SER A 292 6.09 -1.21 18.92
CA SER A 292 7.00 -1.77 17.91
C SER A 292 7.33 -3.25 18.18
N GLY A 293 7.29 -4.08 17.12
CA GLY A 293 7.56 -5.52 17.18
C GLY A 293 6.39 -6.38 17.66
N ASN A 294 5.19 -5.82 17.80
CA ASN A 294 3.98 -6.61 18.04
C ASN A 294 3.43 -7.19 16.74
N THR A 295 2.90 -8.40 16.85
CA THR A 295 2.12 -9.07 15.81
C THR A 295 0.64 -9.03 16.19
N VAL A 296 -0.23 -8.66 15.24
CA VAL A 296 -1.68 -8.79 15.37
C VAL A 296 -2.08 -10.19 14.95
N THR A 297 -2.55 -11.01 15.88
CA THR A 297 -3.03 -12.36 15.59
C THR A 297 -4.51 -12.33 15.25
N VAL A 298 -4.87 -12.78 14.04
CA VAL A 298 -6.24 -12.91 13.55
C VAL A 298 -6.64 -14.38 13.56
N SER A 299 -7.63 -14.72 14.39
CA SER A 299 -8.09 -16.09 14.65
C SER A 299 -9.50 -16.37 14.14
N GLY A 300 -10.23 -15.34 13.70
CA GLY A 300 -11.58 -15.44 13.17
C GLY A 300 -11.74 -14.73 11.84
N GLU A 301 -12.91 -14.89 11.23
CA GLU A 301 -13.23 -14.35 9.90
C GLU A 301 -13.34 -12.83 9.94
N LEU A 302 -12.56 -12.15 9.10
CA LEU A 302 -12.65 -10.70 8.92
C LEU A 302 -13.85 -10.35 8.03
N PRO A 303 -14.52 -9.21 8.23
CA PRO A 303 -15.43 -8.68 7.22
C PRO A 303 -14.66 -8.39 5.93
N ALA A 304 -15.27 -8.67 4.77
CA ALA A 304 -14.70 -8.29 3.48
C ALA A 304 -14.59 -6.77 3.37
N ILE A 305 -13.47 -6.26 2.86
CA ILE A 305 -13.34 -4.86 2.48
C ILE A 305 -14.21 -4.63 1.25
N ALA A 306 -15.15 -3.69 1.37
CA ALA A 306 -16.20 -3.41 0.40
C ALA A 306 -16.25 -1.94 -0.03
N ASP A 307 -15.26 -1.13 0.38
CA ASP A 307 -15.11 0.28 0.00
C ASP A 307 -13.63 0.63 -0.21
N ASP A 308 -13.36 1.79 -0.83
CA ASP A 308 -12.00 2.30 -1.06
C ASP A 308 -11.31 2.56 0.30
N VAL A 309 -10.14 1.95 0.52
CA VAL A 309 -9.43 2.05 1.80
C VAL A 309 -7.91 1.99 1.67
N VAL A 310 -7.22 2.79 2.49
CA VAL A 310 -5.78 2.74 2.70
C VAL A 310 -5.50 2.12 4.08
N ILE A 311 -4.68 1.07 4.12
CA ILE A 311 -4.23 0.42 5.35
C ILE A 311 -2.77 0.78 5.59
N GLU A 312 -2.54 1.62 6.60
CA GLU A 312 -1.23 2.12 7.03
C GLU A 312 -0.69 1.30 8.21
N GLY A 313 0.17 0.33 7.91
CA GLY A 313 0.69 -0.67 8.84
C GLY A 313 1.72 -0.15 9.84
N SER A 314 2.53 0.86 9.50
CA SER A 314 3.62 1.34 10.36
C SER A 314 4.54 0.21 10.86
N ASP A 315 5.09 -0.59 9.93
CA ASP A 315 5.88 -1.80 10.15
C ASP A 315 5.17 -2.93 10.94
N THR A 316 3.83 -2.93 11.00
CA THR A 316 3.08 -3.95 11.75
C THR A 316 3.03 -5.29 11.02
N VAL A 317 3.16 -6.37 11.80
CA VAL A 317 2.89 -7.74 11.32
C VAL A 317 1.47 -8.16 11.70
N VAL A 318 0.70 -8.72 10.77
CA VAL A 318 -0.61 -9.34 10.99
C VAL A 318 -0.51 -10.82 10.64
N ALA A 319 -0.72 -11.69 11.61
CA ALA A 319 -0.62 -13.14 11.48
C ALA A 319 -1.99 -13.81 11.46
N PHE A 320 -2.29 -14.54 10.39
CA PHE A 320 -3.55 -15.22 10.14
C PHE A 320 -3.49 -16.69 10.58
N GLU A 321 -4.20 -17.05 11.65
CA GLU A 321 -4.13 -18.40 12.27
C GLU A 321 -5.30 -19.32 11.91
N GLY A 322 -6.42 -18.78 11.41
CA GLY A 322 -7.65 -19.52 11.10
C GLY A 322 -7.86 -19.77 9.60
N GLU A 323 -8.57 -20.85 9.25
CA GLU A 323 -8.94 -21.24 7.88
C GLU A 323 -9.58 -20.09 7.07
N ASN A 324 -10.38 -19.24 7.71
CA ASN A 324 -11.06 -18.10 7.08
C ASN A 324 -10.54 -16.73 7.56
N SER A 325 -9.35 -16.66 8.15
CA SER A 325 -8.89 -15.43 8.80
C SER A 325 -8.35 -14.37 7.84
N ALA A 326 -8.21 -14.65 6.55
CA ALA A 326 -7.58 -13.80 5.54
C ALA A 326 -8.23 -12.41 5.37
N LEU A 327 -7.43 -11.44 4.92
CA LEU A 327 -7.94 -10.17 4.43
C LEU A 327 -8.65 -10.41 3.09
N THR A 328 -9.98 -10.31 3.10
CA THR A 328 -10.79 -10.48 1.89
C THR A 328 -11.16 -9.12 1.32
N ILE A 329 -10.84 -8.87 0.05
CA ILE A 329 -11.19 -7.64 -0.66
C ILE A 329 -12.20 -7.99 -1.73
N ASN A 330 -13.44 -7.54 -1.57
CA ASN A 330 -14.56 -7.90 -2.43
C ASN A 330 -15.77 -6.98 -2.14
N ASP A 331 -16.17 -6.15 -3.11
CA ASP A 331 -17.37 -5.32 -2.98
C ASP A 331 -18.68 -6.10 -3.27
N GLY A 332 -18.57 -7.31 -3.82
CA GLY A 332 -19.67 -8.20 -4.17
C GLY A 332 -19.69 -8.60 -5.65
N ILE A 333 -20.79 -8.30 -6.34
CA ILE A 333 -20.99 -8.57 -7.78
C ILE A 333 -21.34 -7.26 -8.51
N ASP A 334 -21.02 -6.11 -7.92
CA ASP A 334 -21.20 -4.85 -8.61
C ASP A 334 -20.04 -4.64 -9.60
N SER A 335 -20.27 -3.78 -10.58
CA SER A 335 -19.28 -3.38 -11.58
C SER A 335 -18.41 -2.21 -11.12
N SER A 336 -18.66 -1.68 -9.92
CA SER A 336 -17.72 -0.80 -9.22
C SER A 336 -16.49 -1.60 -8.87
N GLN A 337 -15.31 -1.01 -9.07
CA GLN A 337 -14.07 -1.56 -8.56
C GLN A 337 -13.67 -0.69 -7.39
N ILE A 338 -13.42 -1.31 -6.25
CA ILE A 338 -12.90 -0.61 -5.07
C ILE A 338 -11.37 -0.69 -5.05
N LYS A 339 -10.75 0.35 -4.50
CA LYS A 339 -9.30 0.51 -4.40
C LYS A 339 -8.84 0.29 -2.98
N VAL A 340 -8.01 -0.73 -2.79
CA VAL A 340 -7.37 -1.01 -1.51
C VAL A 340 -5.87 -0.74 -1.65
N THR A 341 -5.31 0.01 -0.71
CA THR A 341 -3.86 0.25 -0.64
C THR A 341 -3.31 -0.29 0.67
N LEU A 342 -2.26 -1.11 0.63
CA LEU A 342 -1.51 -1.58 1.79
C LEU A 342 -0.16 -0.88 1.82
N ASN A 343 0.11 -0.16 2.91
CA ASN A 343 1.35 0.58 3.11
C ASN A 343 2.02 0.11 4.39
N ASP A 344 3.31 -0.23 4.31
CA ASP A 344 4.17 -0.54 5.46
C ASP A 344 3.59 -1.62 6.41
N ILE A 345 2.98 -2.69 5.87
CA ILE A 345 2.36 -3.78 6.63
C ILE A 345 2.88 -5.15 6.17
N SER A 346 3.05 -6.10 7.09
CA SER A 346 3.40 -7.49 6.77
C SER A 346 2.25 -8.42 7.13
N LEU A 347 1.68 -9.10 6.15
CA LEU A 347 0.59 -10.04 6.29
C LEU A 347 1.16 -11.46 6.23
N GLU A 348 1.16 -12.17 7.35
CA GLU A 348 1.80 -13.48 7.51
C GLU A 348 0.75 -14.59 7.66
N ASN A 349 1.00 -15.74 7.06
CA ASN A 349 0.22 -16.93 7.33
C ASN A 349 0.83 -17.67 8.53
N ALA A 350 0.07 -17.75 9.62
CA ALA A 350 0.46 -18.45 10.84
C ALA A 350 -0.27 -19.80 11.01
N SER A 351 -1.06 -20.22 10.02
CA SER A 351 -1.72 -21.52 9.99
C SER A 351 -0.77 -22.64 9.56
N ALA A 352 -0.90 -23.81 10.20
CA ALA A 352 -0.19 -25.03 9.82
C ALA A 352 -0.60 -25.60 8.45
N GLU A 353 -1.74 -25.17 7.92
CA GLU A 353 -2.32 -25.68 6.67
C GLU A 353 -2.05 -24.78 5.45
N ASN A 354 -1.27 -23.72 5.62
CA ASN A 354 -0.78 -22.86 4.56
C ASN A 354 -1.84 -22.06 3.79
N TYR A 355 -2.82 -21.48 4.51
CA TYR A 355 -3.87 -20.64 3.94
C TYR A 355 -3.33 -19.28 3.48
N PRO A 356 -3.92 -18.66 2.43
CA PRO A 356 -3.53 -17.33 1.99
C PRO A 356 -3.82 -16.29 3.09
N SER A 357 -2.97 -15.27 3.19
CA SER A 357 -3.21 -14.11 4.06
C SER A 357 -4.10 -13.05 3.41
N VAL A 358 -4.20 -13.06 2.07
CA VAL A 358 -5.08 -12.17 1.30
C VAL A 358 -5.86 -12.95 0.24
N ILE A 359 -7.16 -12.67 0.16
CA ILE A 359 -8.06 -13.10 -0.91
C ILE A 359 -8.53 -11.83 -1.62
N ASN A 360 -7.99 -11.57 -2.82
CA ASN A 360 -8.25 -10.32 -3.54
C ASN A 360 -9.13 -10.52 -4.78
N HIS A 361 -10.25 -9.80 -4.84
CA HIS A 361 -11.16 -9.75 -5.98
C HIS A 361 -11.18 -8.38 -6.67
N GLU A 362 -10.43 -7.38 -6.15
CA GLU A 362 -10.54 -5.96 -6.55
C GLU A 362 -9.15 -5.33 -6.84
N ASP A 363 -9.09 -3.99 -6.93
CA ASP A 363 -7.85 -3.25 -7.17
C ASP A 363 -7.03 -3.13 -5.87
N LEU A 364 -5.93 -3.89 -5.77
CA LEU A 364 -5.02 -3.88 -4.62
C LEU A 364 -3.65 -3.26 -4.98
N THR A 365 -3.26 -2.22 -4.24
CA THR A 365 -1.93 -1.59 -4.29
C THR A 365 -1.13 -1.98 -3.04
N VAL A 366 0.15 -2.33 -3.18
CA VAL A 366 1.00 -2.78 -2.08
C VAL A 366 2.31 -2.00 -2.12
N THR A 367 2.60 -1.23 -1.09
CA THR A 367 3.78 -0.36 -0.96
C THR A 367 4.52 -0.69 0.32
N ALA A 368 5.83 -0.92 0.25
CA ALA A 368 6.69 -1.22 1.41
C ALA A 368 6.12 -2.32 2.34
N SER A 369 5.31 -3.23 1.79
CA SER A 369 4.52 -4.23 2.52
C SER A 369 4.88 -5.63 2.04
N SER A 370 4.63 -6.64 2.88
CA SER A 370 4.83 -8.06 2.54
C SER A 370 3.56 -8.86 2.75
N ILE A 371 3.35 -9.90 1.93
CA ILE A 371 2.15 -10.76 1.98
C ILE A 371 2.61 -12.21 1.81
N ASP A 372 2.27 -13.06 2.77
CA ASP A 372 2.55 -14.50 2.79
C ASP A 372 1.31 -15.28 2.34
N GLY A 373 1.35 -15.79 1.10
CA GLY A 373 0.23 -16.47 0.46
C GLY A 373 -0.86 -15.50 -0.03
N VAL A 374 -1.14 -15.52 -1.34
CA VAL A 374 -2.26 -14.81 -1.95
C VAL A 374 -3.04 -15.80 -2.81
N GLU A 375 -4.34 -15.95 -2.56
CA GLU A 375 -5.22 -16.74 -3.43
C GLU A 375 -5.87 -15.79 -4.44
N TYR A 376 -5.48 -15.94 -5.72
CA TYR A 376 -5.90 -15.08 -6.83
C TYR A 376 -7.13 -15.66 -7.52
N VAL A 377 -8.25 -14.94 -7.51
CA VAL A 377 -9.41 -15.26 -8.38
C VAL A 377 -9.40 -14.41 -9.66
N TYR A 378 -8.87 -13.17 -9.62
CA TYR A 378 -8.60 -12.33 -10.80
C TYR A 378 -7.35 -11.46 -10.56
N ALA A 379 -6.42 -11.43 -11.52
CA ALA A 379 -5.11 -10.78 -11.40
C ALA A 379 -5.21 -9.23 -11.36
N ARG A 380 -4.51 -8.47 -10.51
CA ARG A 380 -3.09 -8.03 -10.61
C ARG A 380 -2.70 -7.09 -9.47
N ILE A 381 -1.43 -7.12 -9.03
CA ILE A 381 -0.70 -5.99 -8.41
C ILE A 381 0.54 -5.75 -9.27
N PRO A 382 0.66 -4.64 -10.02
CA PRO A 382 1.76 -3.70 -9.73
C PRO A 382 1.59 -2.27 -10.27
N ASN A 383 2.25 -1.32 -9.61
CA ASN A 383 2.58 0.05 -10.06
C ASN A 383 2.07 0.45 -11.46
N ALA A 384 0.91 1.13 -11.48
CA ALA A 384 0.39 2.16 -12.40
C ALA A 384 1.04 2.39 -13.80
N ASP A 385 1.39 1.36 -14.56
CA ASP A 385 1.73 1.50 -15.99
C ASP A 385 0.45 1.39 -16.85
N LEU A 386 0.25 2.37 -17.74
CA LEU A 386 -0.81 2.36 -18.75
C LEU A 386 -0.61 1.23 -19.78
N THR A 387 0.63 0.76 -19.96
CA THR A 387 1.00 -0.30 -20.90
C THR A 387 1.85 -1.41 -20.26
N PRO A 388 1.27 -2.18 -19.33
CA PRO A 388 2.04 -3.10 -18.50
C PRO A 388 2.51 -4.35 -19.26
N LYS A 389 3.38 -5.15 -18.62
CA LYS A 389 3.86 -6.44 -19.16
C LYS A 389 3.15 -7.62 -18.51
N VAL A 390 2.64 -8.56 -19.30
CA VAL A 390 2.05 -9.80 -18.78
C VAL A 390 3.03 -10.94 -19.06
N LEU A 391 3.16 -11.86 -18.11
CA LEU A 391 3.91 -13.10 -18.21
C LEU A 391 2.99 -14.24 -17.77
N LEU A 392 2.50 -15.02 -18.72
CA LEU A 392 1.80 -16.27 -18.43
C LEU A 392 2.83 -17.37 -18.20
N VAL A 393 2.71 -18.09 -17.09
CA VAL A 393 3.64 -19.15 -16.69
C VAL A 393 2.89 -20.46 -16.54
N SER A 394 3.22 -21.42 -17.40
CA SER A 394 2.69 -22.77 -17.29
C SER A 394 3.24 -23.46 -16.04
N SER A 395 2.37 -23.95 -15.16
CA SER A 395 2.77 -24.71 -13.97
C SER A 395 3.37 -26.09 -14.30
N ALA A 396 3.40 -26.47 -15.58
CA ALA A 396 4.07 -27.69 -16.04
C ALA A 396 5.58 -27.50 -16.19
N LEU A 397 6.08 -26.26 -16.15
CA LEU A 397 7.51 -25.98 -16.14
C LEU A 397 8.18 -26.55 -14.89
N GLU A 398 9.36 -27.12 -15.06
CA GLU A 398 10.25 -27.45 -13.94
C GLU A 398 10.75 -26.17 -13.27
N ASP A 399 11.02 -26.21 -11.97
CA ASP A 399 11.45 -25.06 -11.15
C ASP A 399 10.60 -23.78 -11.35
N VAL A 400 9.30 -23.96 -11.57
CA VAL A 400 8.39 -22.85 -11.89
C VAL A 400 8.34 -21.79 -10.78
N ASP A 401 8.50 -22.18 -9.51
CA ASP A 401 8.51 -21.25 -8.38
C ASP A 401 9.71 -20.28 -8.46
N ASP A 402 10.88 -20.77 -8.86
CA ASP A 402 12.08 -19.94 -9.05
C ASP A 402 11.91 -18.99 -10.25
N LEU A 403 11.25 -19.45 -11.32
CA LEU A 403 10.95 -18.61 -12.48
C LEU A 403 9.96 -17.48 -12.13
N VAL A 404 8.91 -17.80 -11.38
CA VAL A 404 7.91 -16.84 -10.92
C VAL A 404 8.55 -15.83 -9.96
N ALA A 405 9.36 -16.30 -9.01
CA ALA A 405 10.10 -15.44 -8.09
C ALA A 405 11.13 -14.53 -8.78
N ALA A 406 11.61 -14.92 -9.97
CA ALA A 406 12.50 -14.10 -10.76
C ALA A 406 11.79 -12.98 -11.54
N ALA A 407 10.46 -12.96 -11.62
CA ALA A 407 9.75 -11.90 -12.32
C ALA A 407 9.98 -10.53 -11.65
N LYS A 408 10.08 -9.47 -12.47
CA LYS A 408 10.24 -8.10 -11.97
C LYS A 408 8.94 -7.58 -11.38
N ASP A 409 9.06 -6.69 -10.40
CA ASP A 409 7.92 -6.05 -9.72
C ASP A 409 6.93 -5.33 -10.66
N ASN A 410 7.34 -4.93 -11.87
CA ASN A 410 6.50 -4.26 -12.86
C ASN A 410 5.92 -5.20 -13.94
N VAL A 411 6.07 -6.50 -13.74
CA VAL A 411 5.60 -7.57 -14.63
C VAL A 411 4.53 -8.34 -13.90
N ILE A 412 3.51 -8.74 -14.65
CA ILE A 412 2.41 -9.46 -14.06
C ILE A 412 2.49 -10.89 -14.44
N VAL A 413 2.61 -11.70 -13.40
CA VAL A 413 2.72 -13.13 -13.52
C VAL A 413 1.33 -13.73 -13.39
N LEU A 414 0.94 -14.50 -14.41
CA LEU A 414 -0.28 -15.30 -14.44
C LEU A 414 0.14 -16.76 -14.52
N GLN A 415 0.29 -17.41 -13.37
CA GLN A 415 0.55 -18.84 -13.35
C GLN A 415 -0.75 -19.60 -13.63
N TYR A 416 -0.71 -20.59 -14.51
CA TYR A 416 -1.88 -21.39 -14.87
C TYR A 416 -1.53 -22.87 -14.94
N ASN A 417 -2.50 -23.73 -14.63
CA ASN A 417 -2.33 -25.18 -14.75
C ASN A 417 -2.78 -25.62 -16.14
N PRO A 418 -1.85 -25.97 -17.05
CA PRO A 418 -2.22 -26.27 -18.42
C PRO A 418 -3.05 -27.55 -18.55
N ALA A 419 -3.10 -28.43 -17.55
CA ALA A 419 -3.93 -29.63 -17.60
C ALA A 419 -5.42 -29.36 -17.35
N THR A 420 -5.75 -28.25 -16.68
CA THR A 420 -7.12 -27.92 -16.25
C THR A 420 -7.65 -26.63 -16.83
N THR A 421 -6.79 -25.66 -17.11
CA THR A 421 -7.18 -24.37 -17.70
C THR A 421 -7.48 -24.55 -19.19
N ASP A 422 -8.58 -23.99 -19.69
CA ASP A 422 -8.86 -23.95 -21.13
C ASP A 422 -8.47 -22.60 -21.78
N MET A 423 -8.54 -22.48 -23.11
CA MET A 423 -8.17 -21.23 -23.81
C MET A 423 -9.08 -20.05 -23.45
N THR A 424 -10.35 -20.29 -23.11
CA THR A 424 -11.30 -19.25 -22.72
C THR A 424 -10.93 -18.71 -21.35
N GLU A 425 -10.68 -19.61 -20.40
CA GLU A 425 -10.20 -19.27 -19.06
C GLU A 425 -8.85 -18.55 -19.12
N LEU A 426 -7.90 -19.07 -19.91
CA LEU A 426 -6.58 -18.45 -20.08
C LEU A 426 -6.67 -17.04 -20.68
N SER A 427 -7.53 -16.84 -21.70
CA SER A 427 -7.80 -15.50 -22.25
C SER A 427 -8.50 -14.59 -21.23
N GLY A 428 -9.38 -15.15 -20.39
CA GLY A 428 -10.06 -14.43 -19.31
C GLY A 428 -9.08 -13.97 -18.24
N MET A 429 -8.13 -14.82 -17.84
CA MET A 429 -7.05 -14.45 -16.91
C MET A 429 -6.30 -13.21 -17.40
N VAL A 430 -5.95 -13.15 -18.69
CA VAL A 430 -5.27 -11.99 -19.28
C VAL A 430 -6.16 -10.76 -19.34
N GLU A 431 -7.45 -10.93 -19.70
CA GLU A 431 -8.42 -9.84 -19.73
C GLU A 431 -8.58 -9.18 -18.36
N ASN A 432 -8.81 -10.01 -17.34
CA ASN A 432 -9.03 -9.58 -15.98
C ASN A 432 -7.76 -8.95 -15.41
N ALA A 433 -6.59 -9.55 -15.68
CA ALA A 433 -5.30 -8.95 -15.36
C ALA A 433 -5.16 -7.55 -15.93
N LEU A 434 -5.52 -7.35 -17.21
CA LEU A 434 -5.32 -6.06 -17.85
C LEU A 434 -6.35 -5.02 -17.41
N ASN A 435 -7.54 -5.43 -16.96
CA ASN A 435 -8.58 -4.56 -16.45
C ASN A 435 -8.85 -3.38 -17.41
N GLY A 436 -9.13 -3.69 -18.68
CA GLY A 436 -9.36 -2.69 -19.74
C GLY A 436 -8.12 -1.98 -20.28
N ARG A 437 -6.94 -2.12 -19.65
CA ARG A 437 -5.66 -1.63 -20.19
C ARG A 437 -5.20 -2.48 -21.37
N LYS A 438 -4.20 -1.96 -22.09
CA LYS A 438 -3.49 -2.71 -23.13
C LYS A 438 -2.06 -2.99 -22.71
N ALA A 439 -1.59 -4.22 -22.86
CA ALA A 439 -0.22 -4.59 -22.51
C ALA A 439 0.81 -4.01 -23.52
N SER A 440 2.00 -3.62 -23.05
CA SER A 440 3.14 -3.38 -23.96
C SER A 440 3.69 -4.69 -24.52
N SER A 441 3.60 -5.77 -23.74
CA SER A 441 3.91 -7.12 -24.20
C SER A 441 3.23 -8.18 -23.35
N ILE A 442 2.90 -9.32 -23.96
CA ILE A 442 2.35 -10.51 -23.29
C ILE A 442 3.27 -11.69 -23.60
N ALA A 443 3.94 -12.21 -22.57
CA ALA A 443 4.82 -13.35 -22.68
C ALA A 443 4.13 -14.66 -22.28
N PHE A 444 4.52 -15.76 -22.93
CA PHE A 444 4.14 -17.12 -22.55
C PHE A 444 5.41 -17.92 -22.25
N ALA A 445 5.60 -18.31 -20.98
CA ALA A 445 6.60 -19.26 -20.54
C ALA A 445 5.97 -20.65 -20.46
N THR A 446 6.41 -21.55 -21.34
CA THR A 446 5.85 -22.90 -21.47
C THR A 446 6.86 -23.85 -22.10
N HIS A 447 6.61 -25.15 -21.96
CA HIS A 447 7.43 -26.18 -22.58
C HIS A 447 7.20 -26.29 -24.09
N SER A 448 8.30 -26.42 -24.83
CA SER A 448 8.26 -26.96 -26.20
C SER A 448 7.72 -28.40 -26.18
N SER A 449 6.78 -28.75 -27.06
CA SER A 449 6.25 -30.11 -27.19
C SER A 449 6.86 -30.88 -28.37
N GLY A 450 7.92 -30.33 -28.97
CA GLY A 450 8.63 -30.84 -30.15
C GLY A 450 9.26 -29.70 -30.95
N GLU A 451 9.88 -30.01 -32.09
CA GLU A 451 10.39 -28.98 -33.01
C GLU A 451 9.23 -28.09 -33.51
N ASN A 452 9.42 -26.78 -33.46
CA ASN A 452 8.46 -25.77 -33.93
C ASN A 452 7.03 -25.91 -33.35
N GLN A 453 6.91 -26.40 -32.12
CA GLN A 453 5.63 -26.47 -31.43
C GLN A 453 5.76 -26.34 -29.91
N PHE A 454 4.73 -25.81 -29.26
CA PHE A 454 4.66 -25.72 -27.82
C PHE A 454 3.28 -26.06 -27.29
N TYR A 455 3.24 -26.55 -26.05
CA TYR A 455 1.99 -26.87 -25.38
C TYR A 455 1.39 -25.62 -24.75
N LEU A 456 0.17 -25.25 -25.15
CA LEU A 456 -0.51 -24.07 -24.61
C LEU A 456 -1.30 -24.45 -23.37
N THR A 457 -2.35 -25.27 -23.53
CA THR A 457 -3.25 -25.69 -22.44
C THR A 457 -4.21 -26.79 -22.92
N GLY A 458 -4.79 -27.60 -22.03
CA GLY A 458 -5.74 -28.66 -22.35
C GLY A 458 -5.19 -29.67 -23.37
N SER A 459 -5.85 -29.80 -24.52
CA SER A 459 -5.35 -30.56 -25.69
C SER A 459 -4.60 -29.71 -26.71
N GLU A 460 -4.43 -28.43 -26.44
CA GLU A 460 -3.99 -27.44 -27.41
C GLU A 460 -2.47 -27.37 -27.49
N THR A 461 -1.94 -27.84 -28.61
CA THR A 461 -0.55 -27.61 -29.03
C THR A 461 -0.54 -26.60 -30.17
N VAL A 462 0.32 -25.60 -30.03
CA VAL A 462 0.49 -24.53 -31.02
C VAL A 462 1.61 -24.94 -31.95
N SER A 463 1.31 -25.03 -33.24
CA SER A 463 2.24 -25.45 -34.31
C SER A 463 1.73 -24.92 -35.66
N TYR A 464 2.57 -24.94 -36.68
CA TYR A 464 2.17 -24.50 -38.04
C TYR A 464 0.96 -25.30 -38.58
N ASN A 465 0.87 -26.61 -38.30
CA ASN A 465 -0.22 -27.46 -38.80
C ASN A 465 -1.52 -27.33 -37.98
N SER A 466 -1.45 -27.06 -36.68
CA SER A 466 -2.61 -27.01 -35.77
C SER A 466 -3.22 -25.61 -35.65
N THR A 467 -2.41 -24.57 -35.53
CA THR A 467 -2.88 -23.23 -35.14
C THR A 467 -3.54 -22.45 -36.26
N LEU A 468 -3.09 -22.68 -37.50
CA LEU A 468 -3.65 -22.01 -38.66
C LEU A 468 -4.96 -22.58 -39.18
N SER A 469 -5.30 -23.82 -38.83
CA SER A 469 -6.53 -24.48 -39.27
C SER A 469 -7.60 -24.51 -38.18
N ASP A 470 -7.22 -24.36 -36.92
CA ASP A 470 -8.13 -24.33 -35.78
C ASP A 470 -8.69 -22.92 -35.55
N THR A 471 -10.02 -22.78 -35.70
CA THR A 471 -10.71 -21.50 -35.49
C THR A 471 -10.65 -21.04 -34.03
N ASN A 472 -10.62 -21.96 -33.06
CA ASN A 472 -10.56 -21.62 -31.64
C ASN A 472 -9.19 -21.05 -31.27
N GLN A 473 -8.11 -21.63 -31.80
CA GLN A 473 -6.77 -21.06 -31.59
C GLN A 473 -6.63 -19.71 -32.29
N GLN A 474 -7.22 -19.54 -33.49
CA GLN A 474 -7.23 -18.23 -34.14
C GLN A 474 -7.98 -17.16 -33.33
N GLU A 475 -9.14 -17.51 -32.77
CA GLU A 475 -9.90 -16.61 -31.90
C GLU A 475 -9.15 -16.27 -30.62
N PHE A 476 -8.47 -17.26 -30.01
CA PHE A 476 -7.60 -17.04 -28.85
C PHE A 476 -6.48 -16.05 -29.17
N TRP A 477 -5.69 -16.27 -30.23
CA TRP A 477 -4.57 -15.39 -30.57
C TRP A 477 -5.03 -13.98 -30.97
N LYS A 478 -6.17 -13.87 -31.65
CA LYS A 478 -6.81 -12.58 -31.95
C LYS A 478 -7.26 -11.87 -30.67
N SER A 479 -7.79 -12.62 -29.71
CA SER A 479 -8.18 -12.13 -28.38
C SER A 479 -6.96 -11.57 -27.64
N ILE A 480 -5.86 -12.32 -27.58
CA ILE A 480 -4.60 -11.87 -26.96
C ILE A 480 -4.05 -10.62 -27.66
N GLY A 481 -3.98 -10.63 -29.00
CA GLY A 481 -3.50 -9.49 -29.79
C GLY A 481 -4.32 -8.21 -29.59
N ALA A 482 -5.64 -8.32 -29.45
CA ALA A 482 -6.52 -7.17 -29.19
C ALA A 482 -6.22 -6.45 -27.86
N ARG A 483 -5.65 -7.18 -26.90
CA ARG A 483 -5.26 -6.69 -25.57
C ARG A 483 -3.85 -6.08 -25.52
N ILE A 484 -3.16 -6.03 -26.66
CA ILE A 484 -1.82 -5.43 -26.76
C ILE A 484 -1.93 -4.02 -27.36
N ALA A 485 -1.08 -3.12 -26.88
CA ALA A 485 -0.98 -1.73 -27.33
C ALA A 485 -0.40 -1.64 -28.73
N GLU A 486 -0.62 -0.52 -29.42
CA GLU A 486 -0.01 -0.29 -30.73
C GLU A 486 1.53 -0.32 -30.61
N GLY A 487 2.20 -1.12 -31.44
CA GLY A 487 3.64 -1.35 -31.36
C GLY A 487 4.07 -2.33 -30.25
N GLY A 488 3.13 -2.93 -29.52
CA GLY A 488 3.39 -4.04 -28.60
C GLY A 488 3.55 -5.38 -29.31
N ARG A 489 3.78 -6.44 -28.52
CA ARG A 489 4.11 -7.78 -29.05
C ARG A 489 3.73 -8.94 -28.13
N ILE A 490 3.74 -10.14 -28.69
CA ILE A 490 3.71 -11.42 -27.96
C ILE A 490 5.14 -11.97 -27.89
N ASP A 491 5.56 -12.45 -26.73
CA ASP A 491 6.89 -13.04 -26.51
C ASP A 491 6.76 -14.52 -26.11
N LEU A 492 7.30 -15.45 -26.89
CA LEU A 492 7.17 -16.90 -26.66
C LEU A 492 8.48 -17.46 -26.11
N LEU A 493 8.49 -17.74 -24.80
CA LEU A 493 9.61 -18.31 -24.07
C LEU A 493 9.50 -19.84 -24.10
N ALA A 494 9.88 -20.42 -25.24
CA ALA A 494 9.93 -21.86 -25.48
C ALA A 494 11.09 -22.22 -26.40
N CYS A 495 11.76 -23.35 -26.13
CA CYS A 495 12.94 -23.77 -26.87
C CYS A 495 12.69 -24.05 -28.36
N ASN A 496 13.59 -23.59 -29.23
CA ASN A 496 13.69 -23.88 -30.66
C ASN A 496 12.41 -23.63 -31.47
N LEU A 497 11.51 -22.79 -30.97
CA LEU A 497 10.19 -22.63 -31.57
C LEU A 497 10.28 -22.02 -32.97
N ALA A 498 11.14 -21.02 -33.15
CA ALA A 498 11.36 -20.32 -34.40
C ALA A 498 12.47 -20.93 -35.27
N GLU A 499 13.03 -22.09 -34.90
CA GLU A 499 14.13 -22.71 -35.64
C GLU A 499 13.70 -23.10 -37.07
N GLY A 500 14.54 -22.77 -38.06
CA GLY A 500 14.34 -23.18 -39.45
C GLY A 500 13.14 -22.55 -40.17
N ASN A 501 12.83 -23.08 -41.35
CA ASN A 501 11.80 -22.53 -42.22
C ASN A 501 10.38 -22.69 -41.63
N ILE A 502 10.13 -23.78 -40.91
CA ILE A 502 8.81 -24.06 -40.31
C ILE A 502 8.56 -23.10 -39.15
N GLY A 503 9.56 -22.90 -38.27
CA GLY A 503 9.45 -21.93 -37.18
C GLY A 503 9.22 -20.50 -37.70
N SER A 504 9.93 -20.10 -38.77
CA SER A 504 9.72 -18.80 -39.41
C SER A 504 8.30 -18.62 -39.96
N ILE A 505 7.71 -19.69 -40.50
CA ILE A 505 6.32 -19.70 -40.98
C ILE A 505 5.36 -19.56 -39.80
N LEU A 506 5.55 -20.33 -38.73
CA LEU A 506 4.74 -20.25 -37.52
C LEU A 506 4.71 -18.84 -36.92
N MET A 507 5.87 -18.15 -36.86
CA MET A 507 5.91 -16.77 -36.36
C MET A 507 5.06 -15.83 -37.24
N ALA A 508 5.24 -15.87 -38.56
CA ALA A 508 4.47 -15.03 -39.48
C ALA A 508 2.95 -15.31 -39.40
N GLU A 509 2.57 -16.55 -39.11
CA GLU A 509 1.18 -16.96 -38.95
C GLU A 509 0.56 -16.42 -37.65
N LEU A 510 1.27 -16.55 -36.53
CA LEU A 510 0.85 -15.98 -35.25
C LEU A 510 0.73 -14.45 -35.32
N GLU A 511 1.65 -13.78 -36.01
CA GLU A 511 1.57 -12.34 -36.27
C GLU A 511 0.34 -11.97 -37.11
N ALA A 512 0.09 -12.72 -38.18
CA ALA A 512 -1.06 -12.48 -39.05
C ALA A 512 -2.41 -12.65 -38.33
N VAL A 513 -2.51 -13.63 -37.42
CA VAL A 513 -3.73 -13.92 -36.67
C VAL A 513 -3.92 -12.95 -35.50
N SER A 514 -2.88 -12.71 -34.71
CA SER A 514 -2.95 -11.83 -33.54
C SER A 514 -2.99 -10.35 -33.91
N GLY A 515 -2.43 -9.98 -35.06
CA GLY A 515 -2.32 -8.59 -35.52
C GLY A 515 -1.23 -7.79 -34.82
N VAL A 516 -0.33 -8.44 -34.10
CA VAL A 516 0.83 -7.83 -33.41
C VAL A 516 2.11 -8.61 -33.72
N ASN A 517 3.27 -8.04 -33.41
CA ASN A 517 4.57 -8.69 -33.58
C ASN A 517 4.70 -9.90 -32.64
N VAL A 518 5.42 -10.95 -33.05
CA VAL A 518 5.65 -12.16 -32.24
C VAL A 518 7.15 -12.48 -32.21
N ALA A 519 7.74 -12.46 -31.00
CA ALA A 519 9.12 -12.84 -30.78
C ALA A 519 9.21 -14.26 -30.18
N ALA A 520 10.17 -15.07 -30.63
CA ALA A 520 10.44 -16.39 -30.08
C ALA A 520 11.92 -16.76 -30.20
N SER A 521 12.33 -17.83 -29.50
CA SER A 521 13.70 -18.33 -29.59
C SER A 521 13.89 -19.30 -30.75
N THR A 522 15.08 -19.26 -31.34
CA THR A 522 15.57 -20.19 -32.37
C THR A 522 16.49 -21.27 -31.81
N ASP A 523 16.81 -21.19 -30.51
CA ASP A 523 17.66 -22.15 -29.81
C ASP A 523 17.07 -22.51 -28.42
N ALA A 524 17.89 -23.10 -27.54
CA ALA A 524 17.45 -23.45 -26.20
C ALA A 524 17.20 -22.20 -25.35
N THR A 525 15.96 -22.02 -24.87
CA THR A 525 15.60 -20.97 -23.91
C THR A 525 15.77 -21.48 -22.48
N GLY A 526 16.41 -20.72 -21.59
CA GLY A 526 16.54 -21.07 -20.17
C GLY A 526 17.94 -20.87 -19.62
N ASN A 527 18.30 -21.63 -18.58
CA ASN A 527 19.54 -21.43 -17.83
C ASN A 527 20.80 -21.55 -18.72
N PRO A 528 21.67 -20.52 -18.76
CA PRO A 528 22.92 -20.57 -19.51
C PRO A 528 23.90 -21.67 -19.09
N GLU A 529 23.88 -22.11 -17.83
CA GLU A 529 24.72 -23.20 -17.34
C GLU A 529 24.31 -24.55 -17.95
N ASN A 530 23.06 -24.68 -18.38
CA ASN A 530 22.51 -25.85 -19.06
C ASN A 530 22.46 -25.70 -20.59
N GLY A 531 23.15 -24.69 -21.14
CA GLY A 531 23.29 -24.49 -22.59
C GLY A 531 22.16 -23.72 -23.24
N GLY A 532 21.28 -23.12 -22.44
CA GLY A 532 20.25 -22.21 -22.93
C GLY A 532 20.72 -20.75 -22.97
N ASN A 533 19.81 -19.88 -23.39
CA ASN A 533 19.92 -18.46 -23.14
C ASN A 533 18.52 -17.84 -22.99
N TRP A 534 18.45 -16.56 -22.67
CA TRP A 534 17.19 -15.86 -22.39
C TRP A 534 16.81 -14.86 -23.48
N THR A 535 17.27 -15.11 -24.70
CA THR A 535 17.09 -14.27 -25.88
C THR A 535 16.01 -14.87 -26.78
N LEU A 536 15.23 -13.99 -27.40
CA LEU A 536 14.30 -14.31 -28.47
C LEU A 536 14.93 -13.78 -29.77
N GLU A 537 15.63 -14.65 -30.51
CA GLU A 537 16.50 -14.24 -31.62
C GLU A 537 15.75 -13.69 -32.83
N THR A 538 14.46 -14.01 -32.98
CA THR A 538 13.66 -13.49 -34.11
C THR A 538 13.65 -11.96 -34.15
N ASP A 539 13.64 -11.32 -32.96
CA ASP A 539 13.59 -9.88 -32.79
C ASP A 539 14.71 -9.31 -31.90
N ASN A 540 15.66 -10.17 -31.49
CA ASN A 540 16.79 -9.81 -30.62
C ASN A 540 16.32 -9.17 -29.29
N ILE A 541 15.31 -9.79 -28.65
CA ILE A 541 14.74 -9.37 -27.37
C ILE A 541 15.35 -10.20 -26.24
N SER A 542 15.83 -9.56 -25.18
CA SER A 542 16.21 -10.26 -23.94
C SER A 542 14.99 -10.40 -23.02
N SER A 543 14.81 -11.55 -22.40
CA SER A 543 13.78 -11.79 -21.38
C SER A 543 14.06 -11.06 -20.06
N ASP A 544 15.20 -10.36 -19.93
CA ASP A 544 15.47 -9.42 -18.82
C ASP A 544 14.37 -8.35 -18.68
N ILE A 545 13.55 -8.12 -19.70
CA ILE A 545 12.38 -7.25 -19.61
C ILE A 545 11.28 -7.80 -18.69
N TYR A 546 11.27 -9.12 -18.46
CA TYR A 546 10.33 -9.82 -17.59
C TYR A 546 10.97 -10.22 -16.26
N PHE A 547 12.27 -10.55 -16.28
CA PHE A 547 12.93 -11.19 -15.15
C PHE A 547 14.11 -10.37 -14.59
N ASN A 548 14.34 -10.49 -13.29
CA ASN A 548 15.56 -10.07 -12.62
C ASN A 548 16.67 -11.09 -12.91
N SER A 549 17.73 -10.64 -13.59
CA SER A 549 18.85 -11.47 -14.03
C SER A 549 19.60 -12.20 -12.90
N GLU A 550 19.59 -11.67 -11.68
CA GLU A 550 20.23 -12.28 -10.52
C GLU A 550 19.37 -13.40 -9.96
N ALA A 551 18.05 -13.19 -9.87
CA ALA A 551 17.10 -14.20 -9.42
C ALA A 551 16.92 -15.34 -10.44
N LEU A 552 16.98 -15.01 -11.74
CA LEU A 552 16.80 -15.99 -12.83
C LEU A 552 17.89 -17.07 -12.87
N LYS A 553 19.01 -16.88 -12.15
CA LYS A 553 20.06 -17.90 -11.99
C LYS A 553 19.59 -19.11 -11.17
N TYR A 554 18.54 -18.96 -10.38
CA TYR A 554 17.98 -20.04 -9.56
C TYR A 554 17.05 -20.97 -10.36
N TYR A 555 16.43 -20.48 -11.42
CA TYR A 555 15.77 -21.34 -12.40
C TYR A 555 16.83 -22.21 -13.07
N SER A 556 16.87 -23.49 -12.73
CA SER A 556 18.00 -24.34 -13.11
C SER A 556 17.83 -24.95 -14.50
N GLU A 557 16.61 -24.99 -15.04
CA GLU A 557 16.28 -25.81 -16.21
C GLU A 557 16.29 -25.06 -17.55
N LEU A 558 15.94 -25.77 -18.63
CA LEU A 558 15.59 -25.20 -19.93
C LEU A 558 14.06 -25.20 -20.08
N MET A 559 13.52 -24.26 -20.85
CA MET A 559 12.11 -24.22 -21.28
C MET A 559 11.74 -25.32 -22.29
N GLY A 560 12.58 -26.36 -22.41
CA GLY A 560 12.35 -27.53 -23.23
C GLY A 560 11.64 -28.58 -22.39
N ALA A 561 10.76 -29.40 -22.99
CA ALA A 561 10.24 -30.54 -22.26
C ALA A 561 11.41 -31.46 -21.87
N SER A 562 11.61 -31.69 -20.56
CA SER A 562 12.36 -32.86 -20.11
C SER A 562 11.71 -34.09 -20.76
N PRO A 563 12.46 -34.92 -21.51
CA PRO A 563 11.87 -36.09 -22.12
C PRO A 563 11.40 -37.04 -21.02
N THR A 564 10.10 -37.06 -20.78
CA THR A 564 9.48 -38.04 -19.89
C THR A 564 9.39 -39.37 -20.67
N PHE A 565 10.33 -40.26 -20.40
CA PHE A 565 10.32 -41.60 -21.01
C PHE A 565 9.34 -42.49 -20.24
N ALA A 566 8.10 -42.60 -20.71
CA ALA A 566 7.20 -43.66 -20.29
C ALA A 566 7.60 -44.97 -21.00
N GLY A 567 7.96 -46.00 -20.22
CA GLY A 567 8.22 -47.32 -20.76
C GLY A 567 6.91 -48.00 -21.19
N TYR A 568 6.86 -48.48 -22.42
CA TYR A 568 5.75 -49.29 -22.94
C TYR A 568 6.26 -50.64 -23.40
N ASP A 569 5.45 -51.68 -23.18
CA ASP A 569 5.70 -52.99 -23.77
C ASP A 569 5.64 -52.87 -25.30
N ILE A 570 6.75 -53.19 -25.97
CA ILE A 570 6.83 -53.19 -27.45
C ILE A 570 5.79 -54.14 -28.06
N SER A 571 5.51 -55.25 -27.37
CA SER A 571 4.47 -56.21 -27.73
C SER A 571 4.07 -57.05 -26.52
N SER A 572 3.00 -57.84 -26.65
CA SER A 572 2.61 -58.84 -25.66
C SER A 572 3.43 -60.14 -25.73
N ASP A 573 4.45 -60.20 -26.58
CA ASP A 573 5.26 -61.40 -26.75
C ASP A 573 6.10 -61.70 -25.50
N SER A 574 6.29 -62.98 -25.19
CA SER A 574 7.02 -63.44 -24.00
C SER A 574 8.14 -64.42 -24.35
N GLN A 575 9.04 -64.02 -25.26
CA GLN A 575 10.24 -64.81 -25.57
C GLN A 575 11.43 -64.44 -24.66
N ASN A 576 12.37 -65.36 -24.56
CA ASN A 576 13.64 -65.20 -23.86
C ASN A 576 14.65 -64.50 -24.78
N SER A 577 14.48 -63.20 -24.93
CA SER A 577 15.31 -62.37 -25.80
C SER A 577 16.71 -62.19 -25.24
N THR A 578 17.73 -62.42 -26.07
CA THR A 578 19.15 -62.34 -25.70
C THR A 578 19.87 -61.14 -26.32
N SER A 579 19.35 -60.58 -27.41
CA SER A 579 19.94 -59.44 -28.10
C SER A 579 18.92 -58.75 -28.99
N ILE A 580 19.08 -57.44 -29.15
CA ILE A 580 18.25 -56.56 -29.98
C ILE A 580 19.17 -55.73 -30.91
N ALA A 581 18.69 -55.42 -32.11
CA ALA A 581 19.29 -54.45 -33.02
C ALA A 581 18.21 -53.53 -33.60
N PHE A 582 18.58 -52.27 -33.83
CA PHE A 582 17.70 -51.25 -34.41
C PHE A 582 18.17 -50.90 -35.82
N GLY A 583 17.21 -50.68 -36.72
CA GLY A 583 17.47 -50.26 -38.10
C GLY A 583 16.17 -50.10 -38.86
N ASP A 584 16.15 -49.24 -39.88
CA ASP A 584 15.01 -49.09 -40.77
C ASP A 584 15.01 -50.26 -41.78
N LEU A 585 14.19 -51.28 -41.51
CA LEU A 585 14.15 -52.53 -42.29
C LEU A 585 13.30 -52.39 -43.55
N ASN A 586 12.40 -51.40 -43.61
CA ASN A 586 11.44 -51.22 -44.70
C ASN A 586 11.64 -49.91 -45.50
N ASN A 587 12.62 -49.09 -45.11
CA ASN A 587 12.98 -47.80 -45.68
C ASN A 587 11.87 -46.74 -45.59
N ASP A 588 11.13 -46.72 -44.46
CA ASP A 588 10.07 -45.75 -44.19
C ASP A 588 10.53 -44.54 -43.34
N GLY A 589 11.80 -44.53 -42.92
CA GLY A 589 12.41 -43.46 -42.13
C GLY A 589 12.27 -43.64 -40.62
N PHE A 590 11.62 -44.69 -40.13
CA PHE A 590 11.49 -44.99 -38.71
C PHE A 590 12.32 -46.22 -38.32
N LEU A 591 12.88 -46.23 -37.11
CA LEU A 591 13.67 -47.36 -36.64
C LEU A 591 12.79 -48.54 -36.26
N ASP A 592 13.07 -49.70 -36.87
CA ASP A 592 12.48 -50.99 -36.52
C ASP A 592 13.36 -51.77 -35.54
N ILE A 593 12.83 -52.88 -35.04
CA ILE A 593 13.48 -53.72 -34.05
C ILE A 593 13.68 -55.14 -34.59
N ALA A 594 14.90 -55.67 -34.51
CA ALA A 594 15.20 -57.08 -34.71
C ALA A 594 15.66 -57.74 -33.40
N VAL A 595 15.10 -58.90 -33.06
CA VAL A 595 15.29 -59.58 -31.76
C VAL A 595 15.79 -61.01 -31.97
N ALA A 596 16.92 -61.33 -31.33
CA ALA A 596 17.40 -62.69 -31.16
C ALA A 596 16.82 -63.31 -29.88
N ASN A 597 16.31 -64.53 -30.00
CA ASN A 597 15.71 -65.27 -28.89
C ASN A 597 16.46 -66.58 -28.61
N TYR A 598 16.62 -66.93 -27.33
CA TYR A 598 17.28 -68.16 -26.91
C TYR A 598 16.34 -69.36 -26.99
N ALA A 599 16.73 -70.38 -27.76
CA ALA A 599 15.97 -71.61 -27.98
C ALA A 599 14.54 -71.38 -28.55
N GLN A 600 14.33 -70.22 -29.19
CA GLN A 600 13.07 -69.76 -29.75
C GLN A 600 13.33 -69.06 -31.10
N VAL A 601 12.28 -68.78 -31.87
CA VAL A 601 12.41 -68.10 -33.18
C VAL A 601 12.81 -66.64 -33.01
N ASN A 602 13.74 -66.15 -33.84
CA ASN A 602 14.09 -64.73 -33.90
C ASN A 602 12.99 -63.94 -34.64
N ARG A 603 12.75 -62.70 -34.23
CA ARG A 603 11.63 -61.87 -34.73
C ARG A 603 12.09 -60.47 -35.10
N TYR A 604 11.31 -59.77 -35.93
CA TYR A 604 11.41 -58.33 -36.11
C TYR A 604 10.05 -57.65 -35.86
N TYR A 605 10.07 -56.39 -35.50
CA TYR A 605 8.90 -55.55 -35.22
C TYR A 605 9.04 -54.26 -36.00
N LEU A 606 8.10 -53.99 -36.90
CA LEU A 606 8.10 -52.75 -37.68
C LEU A 606 7.47 -51.62 -36.86
N SER A 607 8.08 -50.45 -36.91
CA SER A 607 7.52 -49.22 -36.34
C SER A 607 6.20 -48.89 -37.01
N LEU A 608 5.25 -48.34 -36.24
CA LEU A 608 4.04 -47.72 -36.80
C LEU A 608 4.26 -46.24 -37.12
N GLY A 609 5.52 -45.79 -37.11
CA GLY A 609 5.94 -44.44 -37.41
C GLY A 609 5.35 -43.41 -36.44
N ALA A 610 4.88 -42.29 -36.98
CA ALA A 610 4.28 -41.21 -36.21
C ALA A 610 3.02 -41.62 -35.42
N ALA A 611 2.37 -42.75 -35.74
CA ALA A 611 1.23 -43.26 -34.97
C ALA A 611 1.63 -43.85 -33.60
N GLY A 612 2.94 -44.09 -33.39
CA GLY A 612 3.49 -44.64 -32.16
C GLY A 612 3.32 -46.16 -32.04
N GLY A 613 4.27 -46.81 -31.36
CA GLY A 613 4.28 -48.25 -31.11
C GLY A 613 4.80 -49.08 -32.30
N TYR A 614 4.60 -50.41 -32.20
CA TYR A 614 5.11 -51.38 -33.16
C TYR A 614 4.01 -52.32 -33.63
N ALA A 615 4.12 -52.78 -34.88
CA ALA A 615 3.29 -53.84 -35.42
C ALA A 615 3.52 -55.17 -34.69
N ALA A 616 2.60 -56.12 -34.85
CA ALA A 616 2.78 -57.46 -34.34
C ALA A 616 4.08 -58.08 -34.90
N GLY A 617 4.90 -58.65 -34.01
CA GLY A 617 6.20 -59.18 -34.40
C GLY A 617 6.10 -60.27 -35.46
N VAL A 618 7.08 -60.31 -36.36
CA VAL A 618 7.15 -61.26 -37.49
C VAL A 618 8.37 -62.16 -37.33
N ASN A 619 8.21 -63.46 -37.56
CA ASN A 619 9.32 -64.41 -37.53
C ASN A 619 10.31 -64.10 -38.68
N ILE A 620 11.61 -63.94 -38.36
CA ILE A 620 12.67 -63.85 -39.38
C ILE A 620 12.83 -65.20 -40.09
N SER A 621 12.67 -66.30 -39.34
CA SER A 621 12.59 -67.66 -39.85
C SER A 621 11.82 -68.55 -38.88
N GLU A 622 11.45 -69.75 -39.33
CA GLU A 622 10.82 -70.78 -38.48
C GLU A 622 11.82 -71.58 -37.62
N VAL A 623 13.11 -71.20 -37.64
CA VAL A 623 14.17 -71.93 -36.96
C VAL A 623 14.32 -71.43 -35.51
N ALA A 624 14.09 -72.33 -34.55
CA ALA A 624 14.36 -72.09 -33.13
C ALA A 624 15.73 -72.67 -32.74
N GLN A 625 16.67 -71.78 -32.39
CA GLN A 625 18.05 -72.13 -32.00
C GLN A 625 18.51 -71.23 -30.84
N ASN A 626 19.69 -71.52 -30.30
CA ASN A 626 20.29 -70.75 -29.21
C ASN A 626 20.97 -69.48 -29.74
N SER A 627 20.17 -68.54 -30.26
CA SER A 627 20.67 -67.23 -30.71
C SER A 627 21.18 -66.43 -29.51
N GLN A 628 22.36 -65.81 -29.66
CA GLN A 628 23.01 -65.02 -28.59
C GLN A 628 23.19 -63.55 -28.96
N SER A 629 23.25 -63.23 -30.25
CA SER A 629 23.51 -61.88 -30.74
C SER A 629 22.89 -61.71 -32.12
N ILE A 630 22.44 -60.49 -32.42
CA ILE A 630 21.97 -60.07 -33.74
C ILE A 630 22.62 -58.74 -34.11
N ALA A 631 22.89 -58.56 -35.40
CA ALA A 631 23.35 -57.32 -36.01
C ALA A 631 22.68 -57.17 -37.37
N LEU A 632 22.43 -55.94 -37.79
CA LEU A 632 21.81 -55.60 -39.07
C LEU A 632 22.86 -55.00 -40.01
N GLY A 633 22.64 -55.15 -41.31
CA GLY A 633 23.52 -54.55 -42.30
C GLY A 633 23.14 -54.93 -43.72
N ASP A 634 23.19 -53.93 -44.60
CA ASP A 634 23.02 -54.12 -46.05
C ASP A 634 24.23 -54.86 -46.62
N LEU A 635 24.12 -56.19 -46.69
CA LEU A 635 25.20 -57.06 -47.15
C LEU A 635 25.27 -57.20 -48.68
N ASN A 636 24.19 -56.86 -49.40
CA ASN A 636 24.11 -56.99 -50.86
C ASN A 636 24.14 -55.63 -51.59
N ASN A 637 24.21 -54.53 -50.83
CA ASN A 637 24.25 -53.14 -51.29
C ASN A 637 23.02 -52.78 -52.14
N ASP A 638 21.83 -53.25 -51.74
CA ASP A 638 20.56 -52.92 -52.40
C ASP A 638 19.78 -51.78 -51.73
N GLY A 639 20.32 -51.24 -50.63
CA GLY A 639 19.72 -50.15 -49.86
C GLY A 639 18.79 -50.60 -48.74
N PHE A 640 18.64 -51.91 -48.50
CA PHE A 640 17.86 -52.48 -47.40
C PHE A 640 18.75 -53.24 -46.39
N LEU A 641 18.35 -53.22 -45.11
CA LEU A 641 19.09 -53.82 -44.00
C LEU A 641 18.84 -55.32 -43.78
#